data_AF-A0A2E1I010-F1
#
_entry.id   AF-A0A2E1I010-F1
#
_cell.length_a   1.000
_cell.length_b   1.000
_cell.length_c   1.000
_cell.angle_alpha   90.00
_cell.angle_beta   90.00
_cell.angle_gamma   90.00
#
_symmetry.space_group_name_H-M   'P 1'
#
loop_
_entity.id
_entity.type
_entity.pdbx_description
1 polymer ?
#
loop_
_entity_poly.entity_id
_entity_poly.type
_entity_poly.pdbx_seq_one_letter_code
_entity_poly.pdbx_strand_id
1 'polypeptide(L)'
;MKKLNLIVILITMISFSQERDNHISLNGEWEIIYDLENEGREKQIHTIKGFDKFNSEKIQVPSGWEEYKKDYEGVVYYKKTFSISEELRDKVVHLNFDAVNYLSEVYLNDNALGYHEGGFSPFKFNIEHVLNFKKINTLILRVVGPITIQNKSIDGMGQMETPQWRGSYTGGIWQNVYLESTGKIMIDDLFIKSDIYNNTSNVDFKIINKNNDHKKATLINKIYNSQGIELVSKKTNLLLSPGINNVFDEIKLDSIKLWSPNNPNLYKLKSHLKIQDKIEDKVSEIFGFREFTIKNEKFYLNNKPIYLKAAFFEGLYPIRLAYPDSKEMVIKEIMMAKKAGFNMIRPWRKPPPPMWLKIADSLGILTVGSMAIECMDMPIETAYLPRRVENEITESILRDRNHVSIVQWELFNEIRRPVLANMLKPMALKARELDPTRMILDESGGWAEGANLFLPYEKVPTKFNDIHNYPGPNINKNKFDGFLTIGNTKEENIKQQLFARTPGRNVVPNLPSYVSEIGYGSLPNLEDNEQKFKEKGNPITYPYLYHIKYNKEIKKALIKTGLNKIFKKTEDFYKLQQKVHGIANKRMIEAIRSNPSIIGYCVHALTAGDWVIGAGLLDLWRNPKGEAYYKTKEANQEKLIVIRTDKRNYYKNENITLNFIGINENNSENINLDIKIYKGKRIVYKKNQTKILKKGVINLFEISFDNFGSGDYRIVADILDNKKNIMNSSRTFSVFNELKSKKELKVAVLKEDKKIINFLNQNKISYVKFDKEISKNIPVLIFDNKLIDKSSKDGNIIAESSSNNSIFNRTVKEINEFVSIGGNAIYINTPARIIRRTGENLTFQIEGEKVLPMDPVKNISQGLWDGILHINKKHPIFKGLPVNIPLTDLYENIGPTVSFRDLKGENIVQTIAFDRIPNGNIMKRNYIGSGDVWSGSDLSIVDYNNGKMLLSTLKLYENIGLDPVADKILFNIINYFN
;
A
#
# COMPACT_ATOMS: atom_id res chain seq x y z
N MET A 1 4.70 -28.17 -13.53
CA MET A 1 6.13 -28.47 -13.73
C MET A 1 6.32 -29.12 -15.08
N LYS A 2 6.85 -28.38 -16.07
CA LYS A 2 7.68 -28.88 -17.19
C LYS A 2 8.19 -27.64 -17.96
N LYS A 3 9.52 -27.61 -18.14
CA LYS A 3 10.36 -26.59 -18.82
C LYS A 3 10.45 -25.21 -18.18
N LEU A 4 11.08 -25.14 -17.01
CA LEU A 4 11.78 -23.93 -16.57
C LEU A 4 13.18 -24.00 -17.20
N ASN A 5 13.38 -23.37 -18.36
CA ASN A 5 14.73 -23.20 -18.89
C ASN A 5 15.51 -22.35 -17.90
N LEU A 6 16.70 -22.84 -17.55
CA LEU A 6 17.72 -22.13 -16.79
C LEU A 6 18.09 -20.88 -17.61
N ILE A 7 17.46 -19.74 -17.33
CA ILE A 7 17.96 -18.47 -17.84
C ILE A 7 19.16 -18.13 -16.95
N VAL A 8 20.36 -18.47 -17.44
CA VAL A 8 21.61 -17.93 -16.90
C VAL A 8 21.61 -16.44 -17.25
N ILE A 9 21.07 -15.65 -16.34
CA ILE A 9 21.06 -14.19 -16.45
C ILE A 9 22.44 -13.70 -15.99
N LEU A 10 23.36 -13.53 -16.93
CA LEU A 10 24.54 -12.69 -16.75
C LEU A 10 24.08 -11.22 -16.77
N ILE A 11 23.45 -10.75 -15.69
CA ILE A 11 23.39 -9.30 -15.42
C ILE A 11 24.68 -8.98 -14.68
N THR A 12 25.72 -8.60 -15.41
CA THR A 12 26.87 -7.87 -14.84
C THR A 12 26.39 -6.54 -14.23
N MET A 13 27.25 -5.89 -13.44
CA MET A 13 26.91 -4.64 -12.72
C MET A 13 26.37 -3.57 -13.68
N ILE A 14 25.10 -3.19 -13.55
CA ILE A 14 24.47 -2.15 -14.36
C ILE A 14 23.73 -1.23 -13.37
N SER A 15 24.40 -0.18 -12.91
CA SER A 15 23.88 0.74 -11.88
C SER A 15 23.39 2.08 -12.45
N PHE A 16 23.94 2.58 -13.56
CA PHE A 16 23.71 3.97 -14.03
C PHE A 16 22.71 4.14 -15.18
N SER A 17 21.83 5.15 -15.09
CA SER A 17 21.17 5.70 -16.29
C SER A 17 22.27 6.32 -17.16
N GLN A 18 22.31 6.03 -18.46
CA GLN A 18 23.36 6.48 -19.40
C GLN A 18 24.80 6.13 -18.96
N GLU A 19 25.23 4.89 -19.21
CA GLU A 19 26.55 4.38 -18.77
C GLU A 19 27.71 4.89 -19.63
N ARG A 20 28.77 5.37 -18.99
CA ARG A 20 30.09 5.65 -19.59
C ARG A 20 31.14 4.62 -19.19
N ASP A 21 32.13 4.39 -20.05
CA ASP A 21 33.19 3.38 -19.84
C ASP A 21 34.21 3.80 -18.75
N ASN A 22 34.47 5.11 -18.57
CA ASN A 22 35.52 5.63 -17.69
C ASN A 22 34.96 6.04 -16.33
N HIS A 23 34.79 5.08 -15.42
CA HIS A 23 34.20 5.28 -14.09
C HIS A 23 35.18 4.87 -12.97
N ILE A 24 35.49 5.81 -12.05
CA ILE A 24 36.26 5.54 -10.83
C ILE A 24 35.33 5.69 -9.62
N SER A 25 35.04 4.59 -8.92
CA SER A 25 34.17 4.65 -7.75
C SER A 25 34.85 5.37 -6.57
N LEU A 26 34.09 6.21 -5.89
CA LEU A 26 34.46 6.81 -4.59
C LEU A 26 33.66 6.18 -3.43
N ASN A 27 32.95 5.08 -3.69
CA ASN A 27 32.23 4.31 -2.66
C ASN A 27 33.19 3.66 -1.65
N GLY A 28 32.62 3.04 -0.63
CA GLY A 28 33.32 2.36 0.46
C GLY A 28 33.37 3.22 1.72
N GLU A 29 34.43 3.10 2.51
CA GLU A 29 34.53 3.82 3.78
C GLU A 29 34.79 5.32 3.59
N TRP A 30 34.04 6.14 4.31
CA TRP A 30 34.18 7.59 4.46
C TRP A 30 34.29 7.94 5.94
N GLU A 31 34.85 9.11 6.23
CA GLU A 31 34.77 9.72 7.56
C GLU A 31 33.51 10.58 7.67
N ILE A 32 32.89 10.62 8.85
CA ILE A 32 31.68 11.42 9.11
C ILE A 32 31.77 12.13 10.45
N ILE A 33 31.33 13.39 10.50
CA ILE A 33 31.13 14.18 11.72
C ILE A 33 29.64 14.55 11.80
N TYR A 34 29.03 14.30 12.96
CA TYR A 34 27.66 14.73 13.25
C TYR A 34 27.69 16.12 13.89
N ASP A 35 27.21 17.13 13.17
CA ASP A 35 27.15 18.53 13.63
C ASP A 35 25.83 18.80 14.35
N LEU A 36 25.78 18.41 15.63
CA LEU A 36 24.56 18.38 16.44
C LEU A 36 23.93 19.78 16.63
N GLU A 37 24.77 20.80 16.78
CA GLU A 37 24.38 22.18 17.09
C GLU A 37 24.37 23.10 15.84
N ASN A 38 24.61 22.55 14.64
CA ASN A 38 24.72 23.30 13.38
C ASN A 38 25.79 24.43 13.42
N GLU A 39 26.90 24.19 14.09
CA GLU A 39 28.01 25.14 14.29
C GLU A 39 29.17 24.89 13.31
N GLY A 40 29.06 23.88 12.45
CA GLY A 40 30.14 23.43 11.57
C GLY A 40 30.57 24.47 10.53
N ARG A 41 29.69 25.40 10.15
CA ARG A 41 30.05 26.54 9.28
C ARG A 41 30.99 27.51 10.00
N GLU A 42 30.63 27.92 11.21
CA GLU A 42 31.43 28.83 12.04
C GLU A 42 32.79 28.21 12.39
N LYS A 43 32.79 26.91 12.67
CA LYS A 43 33.99 26.11 12.96
C LYS A 43 34.79 25.69 11.72
N GLN A 44 34.31 26.05 10.53
CA GLN A 44 34.94 25.75 9.23
C GLN A 44 35.21 24.26 8.98
N ILE A 45 34.33 23.36 9.44
CA ILE A 45 34.45 21.90 9.25
C ILE A 45 34.49 21.52 7.76
N HIS A 46 33.98 22.37 6.87
CA HIS A 46 34.07 22.19 5.41
C HIS A 46 35.52 22.27 4.85
N THR A 47 36.48 22.76 5.62
CA THR A 47 37.91 22.80 5.24
C THR A 47 38.64 21.57 5.78
N ILE A 48 39.73 21.14 5.15
CA ILE A 48 40.58 20.02 5.59
C ILE A 48 41.06 20.28 7.03
N LYS A 49 41.63 21.46 7.28
CA LYS A 49 42.12 21.86 8.60
C LYS A 49 41.01 21.94 9.65
N GLY A 50 39.81 22.36 9.26
CA GLY A 50 38.66 22.43 10.16
C GLY A 50 38.15 21.04 10.51
N PHE A 51 37.95 20.18 9.50
CA PHE A 51 37.50 18.80 9.67
C PHE A 51 38.42 18.01 10.60
N ASP A 52 39.75 18.10 10.38
CA ASP A 52 40.76 17.34 11.14
C ASP A 52 40.87 17.75 12.62
N LYS A 53 40.22 18.84 13.05
CA LYS A 53 40.14 19.24 14.47
C LYS A 53 39.06 18.51 15.25
N PHE A 54 38.11 17.86 14.56
CA PHE A 54 36.98 17.18 15.18
C PHE A 54 37.16 15.67 15.07
N ASN A 55 36.63 14.95 16.04
CA ASN A 55 36.59 13.50 15.99
C ASN A 55 35.59 13.05 14.92
N SER A 56 36.07 12.31 13.93
CA SER A 56 35.25 11.67 12.91
C SER A 56 34.95 10.20 13.26
N GLU A 57 33.77 9.74 12.87
CA GLU A 57 33.37 8.34 12.85
C GLU A 57 33.55 7.77 11.42
N LYS A 58 33.40 6.45 11.24
CA LYS A 58 33.45 5.79 9.93
C LYS A 58 32.06 5.39 9.46
N ILE A 59 31.79 5.56 8.16
CA ILE A 59 30.53 5.19 7.52
C ILE A 59 30.78 4.61 6.13
N GLN A 60 29.97 3.63 5.71
CA GLN A 60 30.02 3.12 4.34
C GLN A 60 29.18 4.00 3.41
N VAL A 61 29.69 4.36 2.24
CA VAL A 61 28.94 5.05 1.19
C VAL A 61 28.82 4.10 -0.01
N PRO A 62 27.61 3.85 -0.53
CA PRO A 62 26.33 4.41 -0.09
C PRO A 62 25.79 3.84 1.24
N SER A 63 25.17 4.66 2.07
CA SER A 63 24.29 4.23 3.18
C SER A 63 23.44 5.41 3.68
N GLY A 64 22.34 5.09 4.39
CA GLY A 64 21.67 6.07 5.24
C GLY A 64 22.40 6.20 6.57
N TRP A 65 22.55 7.41 7.12
CA TRP A 65 23.20 7.58 8.43
C TRP A 65 22.40 6.92 9.57
N GLU A 66 21.13 6.61 9.37
CA GLU A 66 20.25 5.89 10.28
C GLU A 66 20.70 4.46 10.53
N GLU A 67 21.50 3.91 9.60
CA GLU A 67 22.17 2.62 9.78
C GLU A 67 23.25 2.69 10.87
N TYR A 68 23.72 3.89 11.23
CA TYR A 68 24.82 4.11 12.18
C TYR A 68 24.39 4.94 13.40
N LYS A 69 23.43 5.86 13.24
CA LYS A 69 22.97 6.77 14.29
C LYS A 69 21.45 6.77 14.39
N LYS A 70 20.95 6.28 15.54
CA LYS A 70 19.52 6.23 15.82
C LYS A 70 18.93 7.63 15.99
N ASP A 71 17.76 7.87 15.41
CA ASP A 71 16.95 9.08 15.59
C ASP A 71 17.67 10.40 15.23
N TYR A 72 18.74 10.33 14.41
CA TYR A 72 19.49 11.51 14.02
C TYR A 72 18.83 12.24 12.84
N GLU A 73 18.39 13.46 13.11
CA GLU A 73 18.03 14.48 12.11
C GLU A 73 19.03 15.61 12.27
N GLY A 74 19.57 16.19 11.21
CA GLY A 74 20.51 17.30 11.37
C GLY A 74 21.49 17.47 10.23
N VAL A 75 22.67 17.95 10.60
CA VAL A 75 23.79 18.25 9.69
C VAL A 75 24.89 17.24 9.90
N VAL A 76 25.49 16.77 8.82
CA VAL A 76 26.72 15.96 8.88
C VAL A 76 27.75 16.48 7.91
N TYR A 77 29.01 16.24 8.24
CA TYR A 77 30.13 16.46 7.33
C TYR A 77 30.75 15.11 6.98
N TYR A 78 30.85 14.81 5.69
CA TYR A 78 31.55 13.63 5.17
C TYR A 78 32.93 14.04 4.65
N LYS A 79 33.94 13.17 4.79
CA LYS A 79 35.26 13.34 4.17
C LYS A 79 35.72 12.06 3.48
N LYS A 80 36.27 12.21 2.27
CA LYS A 80 36.92 11.14 1.49
C LYS A 80 38.18 11.66 0.84
N THR A 81 39.24 10.86 0.92
CA THR A 81 40.47 11.09 0.19
C THR A 81 40.59 10.15 -1.00
N PHE A 82 41.13 10.63 -2.11
CA PHE A 82 41.39 9.80 -3.29
C PHE A 82 42.57 10.35 -4.12
N SER A 83 43.22 9.48 -4.88
CA SER A 83 44.21 9.84 -5.90
C SER A 83 43.60 9.75 -7.29
N ILE A 84 44.10 10.54 -8.23
CA ILE A 84 43.69 10.51 -9.63
C ILE A 84 44.91 10.37 -10.54
N SER A 85 44.77 9.62 -11.64
CA SER A 85 45.84 9.42 -12.62
C SER A 85 46.15 10.71 -13.39
N GLU A 86 47.44 10.98 -13.66
CA GLU A 86 47.88 12.10 -14.50
C GLU A 86 47.36 11.99 -15.94
N GLU A 87 46.97 10.80 -16.40
CA GLU A 87 46.39 10.57 -17.74
C GLU A 87 45.07 11.32 -17.96
N LEU A 88 44.39 11.71 -16.87
CA LEU A 88 43.14 12.46 -16.92
C LEU A 88 43.34 13.98 -16.93
N ARG A 89 44.59 14.48 -16.92
CA ARG A 89 44.92 15.92 -16.86
C ARG A 89 44.30 16.74 -17.99
N ASP A 90 44.25 16.17 -19.20
CA ASP A 90 43.67 16.83 -20.38
C ASP A 90 42.20 16.44 -20.64
N LYS A 91 41.56 15.78 -19.67
CA LYS A 91 40.16 15.37 -19.72
C LYS A 91 39.30 16.31 -18.89
N VAL A 92 38.02 16.34 -19.22
CA VAL A 92 37.01 16.89 -18.32
C VAL A 92 36.69 15.81 -17.30
N VAL A 93 36.77 16.12 -16.00
CA VAL A 93 36.50 15.17 -14.92
C VAL A 93 35.24 15.60 -14.19
N HIS A 94 34.27 14.71 -14.12
CA HIS A 94 32.98 14.91 -13.46
C HIS A 94 32.98 14.18 -12.13
N LEU A 95 32.67 14.88 -11.04
CA LEU A 95 32.29 14.28 -9.77
C LEU A 95 30.78 14.08 -9.76
N ASN A 96 30.32 12.84 -9.69
CA ASN A 96 28.91 12.47 -9.78
C ASN A 96 28.42 11.89 -8.45
N PHE A 97 27.19 12.25 -8.10
CA PHE A 97 26.41 11.69 -7.01
C PHE A 97 25.11 11.15 -7.57
N ASP A 98 24.79 9.88 -7.30
CA ASP A 98 23.51 9.29 -7.73
C ASP A 98 22.32 9.82 -6.92
N ALA A 99 22.52 10.06 -5.61
CA ALA A 99 21.57 10.71 -4.72
C ALA A 99 22.20 11.01 -3.34
N VAL A 100 21.96 12.22 -2.82
CA VAL A 100 22.32 12.64 -1.46
C VAL A 100 21.11 13.30 -0.81
N ASN A 101 20.67 12.85 0.36
CA ASN A 101 19.44 13.35 0.95
C ASN A 101 19.71 14.25 2.18
N TYR A 102 19.37 15.55 2.18
CA TYR A 102 18.61 16.30 1.17
C TYR A 102 19.35 17.50 0.57
N LEU A 103 19.90 18.39 1.39
CA LEU A 103 20.66 19.55 0.95
C LEU A 103 22.16 19.27 1.11
N SER A 104 22.90 19.25 0.01
CA SER A 104 24.32 18.92 -0.01
C SER A 104 25.17 20.11 -0.48
N GLU A 105 26.24 20.42 0.23
CA GLU A 105 27.26 21.40 -0.16
C GLU A 105 28.59 20.68 -0.32
N VAL A 106 29.26 20.88 -1.46
CA VAL A 106 30.39 20.05 -1.87
C VAL A 106 31.67 20.88 -1.99
N TYR A 107 32.75 20.36 -1.40
CA TYR A 107 34.06 21.00 -1.34
C TYR A 107 35.15 20.02 -1.80
N LEU A 108 36.10 20.49 -2.60
CA LEU A 108 37.24 19.69 -3.04
C LEU A 108 38.52 20.49 -2.86
N ASN A 109 39.47 19.96 -2.09
CA ASN A 109 40.73 20.62 -1.77
C ASN A 109 40.52 22.06 -1.25
N ASP A 110 39.62 22.24 -0.28
CA ASP A 110 39.19 23.53 0.29
C ASP A 110 38.48 24.51 -0.68
N ASN A 111 38.19 24.10 -1.92
CA ASN A 111 37.42 24.91 -2.88
C ASN A 111 35.94 24.51 -2.84
N ALA A 112 35.03 25.48 -2.77
CA ALA A 112 33.60 25.24 -2.91
C ALA A 112 33.23 24.92 -4.37
N LEU A 113 32.59 23.78 -4.61
CA LEU A 113 32.13 23.36 -5.93
C LEU A 113 30.70 23.82 -6.22
N GLY A 114 29.85 23.83 -5.19
CA GLY A 114 28.44 24.19 -5.28
C GLY A 114 27.57 23.40 -4.30
N TYR A 115 26.26 23.39 -4.55
CA TYR A 115 25.28 22.68 -3.74
C TYR A 115 24.21 22.00 -4.60
N HIS A 116 23.52 21.01 -4.04
CA HIS A 116 22.32 20.38 -4.62
C HIS A 116 21.24 20.22 -3.54
N GLU A 117 19.99 20.48 -3.92
CA GLU A 117 18.80 20.32 -3.07
C GLU A 117 17.84 19.33 -3.73
N GLY A 118 17.80 18.10 -3.23
CA GLY A 118 17.02 16.99 -3.80
C GLY A 118 17.46 15.66 -3.20
N GLY A 119 16.52 14.76 -2.87
CA GLY A 119 16.82 13.55 -2.11
C GLY A 119 17.00 12.28 -2.94
N PHE A 120 16.43 12.26 -4.14
CA PHE A 120 16.28 11.04 -4.95
C PHE A 120 16.92 11.16 -6.33
N SER A 121 17.56 12.27 -6.64
CA SER A 121 18.04 12.64 -7.96
C SER A 121 19.56 12.78 -8.02
N PRO A 122 20.15 12.53 -9.20
CA PRO A 122 21.59 12.66 -9.39
C PRO A 122 21.99 14.12 -9.66
N PHE A 123 23.24 14.46 -9.31
CA PHE A 123 23.87 15.73 -9.65
C PHE A 123 25.38 15.56 -9.86
N LYS A 124 26.01 16.51 -10.56
CA LYS A 124 27.44 16.44 -10.90
C LYS A 124 28.14 17.80 -10.98
N PHE A 125 29.45 17.79 -10.77
CA PHE A 125 30.34 18.95 -10.90
C PHE A 125 31.52 18.65 -11.81
N ASN A 126 31.90 19.61 -12.65
CA ASN A 126 33.20 19.56 -13.34
C ASN A 126 34.29 19.95 -12.34
N ILE A 127 35.31 19.13 -12.16
CA ILE A 127 36.33 19.30 -11.11
C ILE A 127 37.78 19.34 -11.62
N GLU A 128 37.99 19.25 -12.93
CA GLU A 128 39.32 19.22 -13.56
C GLU A 128 40.23 20.40 -13.16
N HIS A 129 39.64 21.54 -12.84
CA HIS A 129 40.35 22.80 -12.53
C HIS A 129 40.82 22.91 -11.07
N VAL A 130 40.29 22.08 -10.15
CA VAL A 130 40.66 22.06 -8.72
C VAL A 130 41.38 20.77 -8.31
N LEU A 131 41.43 19.79 -9.21
CA LEU A 131 42.07 18.50 -8.97
C LEU A 131 43.59 18.64 -8.84
N ASN A 132 44.14 17.97 -7.83
CA ASN A 132 45.56 17.75 -7.71
C ASN A 132 45.91 16.37 -8.30
N PHE A 133 46.52 16.37 -9.48
CA PHE A 133 46.92 15.13 -10.17
C PHE A 133 48.19 14.48 -9.59
N LYS A 134 48.92 15.19 -8.72
CA LYS A 134 50.19 14.71 -8.13
C LYS A 134 50.12 14.38 -6.65
N LYS A 135 49.02 14.75 -5.98
CA LYS A 135 48.81 14.55 -4.54
C LYS A 135 47.43 13.94 -4.30
N ILE A 136 47.21 13.53 -3.05
CA ILE A 136 45.89 13.11 -2.59
C ILE A 136 44.93 14.30 -2.65
N ASN A 137 43.74 14.06 -3.18
CA ASN A 137 42.63 14.99 -3.16
C ASN A 137 41.73 14.70 -1.97
N THR A 138 41.14 15.74 -1.38
CA THR A 138 40.20 15.61 -0.26
C THR A 138 38.86 16.21 -0.64
N LEU A 139 37.83 15.37 -0.65
CA LEU A 139 36.44 15.71 -0.89
C LEU A 139 35.72 15.81 0.46
N ILE A 140 35.08 16.94 0.73
CA ILE A 140 34.26 17.18 1.92
C ILE A 140 32.85 17.54 1.48
N LEU A 141 31.84 16.92 2.10
CA LEU A 141 30.44 17.28 1.89
C LEU A 141 29.80 17.69 3.21
N ARG A 142 29.07 18.80 3.22
CA ARG A 142 28.09 19.07 4.28
C ARG A 142 26.72 18.63 3.78
N VAL A 143 26.00 17.84 4.57
CA VAL A 143 24.66 17.36 4.22
C VAL A 143 23.69 17.72 5.34
N VAL A 144 22.63 18.43 5.00
CA VAL A 144 21.47 18.63 5.88
C VAL A 144 20.36 17.66 5.44
N GLY A 145 19.97 16.79 6.36
CA GLY A 145 19.00 15.72 6.09
C GLY A 145 17.55 16.20 6.24
N PRO A 146 16.58 15.38 5.79
CA PRO A 146 15.18 15.65 6.06
C PRO A 146 14.89 15.66 7.56
N ILE A 147 14.05 16.59 8.01
CA ILE A 147 13.57 16.70 9.40
C ILE A 147 12.13 16.23 9.43
N THR A 148 11.83 15.15 10.14
CA THR A 148 10.53 14.47 10.12
C THR A 148 9.99 14.18 11.51
N ILE A 149 10.85 13.88 12.49
CA ILE A 149 10.48 13.51 13.87
C ILE A 149 10.71 14.65 14.85
N GLN A 150 11.74 15.48 14.64
CA GLN A 150 12.12 16.56 15.54
C GLN A 150 11.42 17.85 15.11
N ASN A 151 11.00 18.65 16.09
CA ASN A 151 10.49 19.99 15.83
C ASN A 151 11.66 20.98 15.78
N LYS A 152 12.30 21.10 14.61
CA LYS A 152 13.39 22.04 14.40
C LYS A 152 13.43 22.56 12.97
N SER A 153 14.17 23.64 12.78
CA SER A 153 14.50 24.20 11.46
C SER A 153 16.02 24.37 11.36
N ILE A 154 16.59 23.94 10.24
CA ILE A 154 18.02 24.06 9.96
C ILE A 154 18.16 24.68 8.58
N ASP A 155 18.85 25.81 8.49
CA ASP A 155 19.09 26.53 7.23
C ASP A 155 17.80 26.79 6.41
N GLY A 156 16.68 27.06 7.09
CA GLY A 156 15.38 27.29 6.44
C GLY A 156 14.63 26.02 6.00
N MET A 157 15.12 24.83 6.38
CA MET A 157 14.40 23.56 6.24
C MET A 157 13.78 23.17 7.56
N GLY A 158 12.46 23.25 7.65
CA GLY A 158 11.66 22.84 8.81
C GLY A 158 11.23 21.36 8.77
N GLN A 159 10.53 20.96 9.83
CA GLN A 159 9.91 19.64 9.92
C GLN A 159 8.94 19.40 8.74
N MET A 160 9.09 18.30 8.02
CA MET A 160 8.16 17.83 6.96
C MET A 160 7.99 18.81 5.79
N GLU A 161 9.06 19.56 5.48
CA GLU A 161 9.11 20.51 4.36
C GLU A 161 9.82 19.98 3.10
N THR A 162 10.43 18.81 3.20
CA THR A 162 10.97 18.08 2.05
C THR A 162 9.88 17.23 1.41
N PRO A 163 9.94 16.94 0.09
CA PRO A 163 9.04 15.99 -0.56
C PRO A 163 8.94 14.67 0.21
N GLN A 164 10.07 14.13 0.68
CA GLN A 164 10.06 13.04 1.65
C GLN A 164 9.46 13.49 2.98
N TRP A 165 8.32 12.92 3.33
CA TRP A 165 7.59 13.26 4.54
C TRP A 165 7.13 12.00 5.30
N ARG A 166 7.07 10.80 4.69
CA ARG A 166 6.77 9.54 5.39
C ARG A 166 7.70 8.38 5.08
N GLY A 167 8.39 7.93 6.12
CA GLY A 167 9.01 6.61 6.18
C GLY A 167 10.22 6.38 5.30
N SER A 168 10.84 5.19 5.49
CA SER A 168 12.16 4.83 4.95
C SER A 168 13.15 5.99 5.07
N TYR A 169 13.27 6.50 6.30
CA TYR A 169 14.10 7.64 6.68
C TYR A 169 15.54 7.38 6.24
N THR A 170 16.07 8.27 5.40
CA THR A 170 17.44 8.19 4.88
C THR A 170 18.03 9.56 4.69
N GLY A 171 18.82 10.03 5.64
CA GLY A 171 19.73 11.14 5.43
C GLY A 171 21.10 10.67 4.96
N GLY A 172 21.77 11.54 4.20
CA GLY A 172 23.15 11.32 3.76
C GLY A 172 23.28 10.78 2.34
N ILE A 173 24.46 10.25 2.04
CA ILE A 173 24.87 9.77 0.71
C ILE A 173 24.38 8.31 0.54
N TRP A 174 23.11 8.16 0.19
CA TRP A 174 22.45 6.84 0.16
C TRP A 174 22.52 6.12 -1.19
N GLN A 175 23.11 6.74 -2.23
CA GLN A 175 23.48 6.12 -3.51
C GLN A 175 24.93 6.46 -3.91
N ASN A 176 25.42 5.96 -5.05
CA ASN A 176 26.84 5.95 -5.38
C ASN A 176 27.47 7.35 -5.53
N VAL A 177 28.77 7.42 -5.27
CA VAL A 177 29.64 8.55 -5.61
C VAL A 177 30.78 8.06 -6.48
N TYR A 178 31.08 8.78 -7.55
CA TYR A 178 32.08 8.35 -8.51
C TYR A 178 32.60 9.49 -9.38
N LEU A 179 33.77 9.27 -9.99
CA LEU A 179 34.33 10.13 -11.01
C LEU A 179 34.07 9.55 -12.39
N GLU A 180 33.70 10.41 -13.33
CA GLU A 180 33.73 10.11 -14.76
C GLU A 180 34.68 11.04 -15.48
N SER A 181 35.21 10.61 -16.63
CA SER A 181 35.99 11.49 -17.48
C SER A 181 35.53 11.45 -18.93
N THR A 182 35.50 12.63 -19.56
CA THR A 182 35.13 12.82 -20.96
C THR A 182 36.19 13.66 -21.68
N GLY A 183 36.10 13.71 -23.00
CA GLY A 183 36.73 14.76 -23.79
C GLY A 183 36.09 16.13 -23.56
N LYS A 184 36.49 17.12 -24.37
CA LYS A 184 35.96 18.49 -24.31
C LYS A 184 34.58 18.61 -24.97
N ILE A 185 34.18 17.62 -25.75
CA ILE A 185 32.82 17.49 -26.25
C ILE A 185 32.19 16.24 -25.64
N MET A 186 31.02 16.40 -25.03
CA MET A 186 30.35 15.30 -24.33
C MET A 186 28.86 15.27 -24.64
N ILE A 187 28.27 14.08 -24.55
CA ILE A 187 26.82 13.89 -24.55
C ILE A 187 26.38 14.09 -23.09
N ASP A 188 25.71 15.20 -22.78
CA ASP A 188 25.26 15.52 -21.42
C ASP A 188 24.02 14.72 -21.01
N ASP A 189 23.12 14.50 -21.96
CA ASP A 189 21.88 13.74 -21.80
C ASP A 189 21.43 13.16 -23.14
N LEU A 190 20.75 12.02 -23.11
CA LEU A 190 20.04 11.45 -24.25
C LEU A 190 18.66 10.92 -23.85
N PHE A 191 17.66 11.18 -24.67
CA PHE A 191 16.29 10.69 -24.47
C PHE A 191 15.82 9.89 -25.68
N ILE A 192 15.45 8.63 -25.44
CA ILE A 192 15.02 7.70 -26.49
C ILE A 192 13.49 7.61 -26.51
N LYS A 193 12.90 8.04 -27.62
CA LYS A 193 11.46 7.93 -27.91
C LYS A 193 11.26 6.84 -28.96
N SER A 194 10.72 5.70 -28.56
CA SER A 194 10.45 4.58 -29.46
C SER A 194 9.12 4.75 -30.20
N ASP A 195 9.15 4.64 -31.52
CA ASP A 195 7.96 4.58 -32.37
C ASP A 195 7.79 3.14 -32.90
N ILE A 196 6.76 2.47 -32.38
CA ILE A 196 6.48 1.06 -32.70
C ILE A 196 5.81 0.88 -34.08
N TYR A 197 5.31 1.95 -34.69
CA TYR A 197 4.60 1.90 -35.97
C TYR A 197 5.55 2.08 -37.15
N ASN A 198 6.58 2.91 -36.97
CA ASN A 198 7.59 3.18 -38.00
C ASN A 198 8.89 2.38 -37.82
N ASN A 199 9.00 1.56 -36.77
CA ASN A 199 10.23 0.86 -36.37
C ASN A 199 11.41 1.82 -36.16
N THR A 200 11.16 2.99 -35.59
CA THR A 200 12.17 4.04 -35.38
C THR A 200 12.42 4.31 -33.91
N SER A 201 13.69 4.62 -33.61
CA SER A 201 14.14 5.16 -32.34
C SER A 201 14.52 6.61 -32.56
N ASN A 202 13.68 7.53 -32.06
CA ASN A 202 13.89 8.97 -32.12
C ASN A 202 14.68 9.41 -30.90
N VAL A 203 15.93 9.83 -31.10
CA VAL A 203 16.85 10.16 -29.99
C VAL A 203 17.12 11.66 -29.97
N ASP A 204 16.74 12.31 -28.86
CA ASP A 204 17.14 13.68 -28.57
C ASP A 204 18.45 13.64 -27.78
N PHE A 205 19.49 14.28 -28.28
CA PHE A 205 20.78 14.43 -27.61
C PHE A 205 20.97 15.88 -27.16
N LYS A 206 21.44 16.05 -25.93
CA LYS A 206 22.02 17.30 -25.46
C LYS A 206 23.54 17.15 -25.45
N ILE A 207 24.23 17.81 -26.37
CA ILE A 207 25.69 17.73 -26.53
C ILE A 207 26.30 19.04 -26.06
N ILE A 208 27.33 18.97 -25.21
CA ILE A 208 28.07 20.15 -24.73
C ILE A 208 29.43 20.18 -25.41
N ASN A 209 29.72 21.25 -26.14
CA ASN A 209 31.05 21.57 -26.65
C ASN A 209 31.71 22.61 -25.74
N LYS A 210 32.69 22.19 -24.93
CA LYS A 210 33.46 23.09 -24.05
C LYS A 210 34.62 23.82 -24.75
N ASN A 211 34.77 23.67 -26.07
CA ASN A 211 35.73 24.49 -26.81
C ASN A 211 35.14 25.87 -27.11
N ASN A 212 36.01 26.85 -27.33
CA ASN A 212 35.62 28.23 -27.66
C ASN A 212 35.29 28.43 -29.15
N ASP A 213 35.39 27.36 -29.96
CA ASP A 213 35.16 27.37 -31.40
C ASP A 213 34.22 26.24 -31.84
N HIS A 214 33.71 26.37 -33.07
CA HIS A 214 32.88 25.34 -33.69
C HIS A 214 33.72 24.09 -33.97
N LYS A 215 33.15 22.90 -33.69
CA LYS A 215 33.81 21.63 -33.96
C LYS A 215 32.98 20.76 -34.89
N LYS A 216 33.62 20.24 -35.94
CA LYS A 216 33.07 19.17 -36.77
C LYS A 216 33.18 17.86 -35.99
N ALA A 217 32.05 17.22 -35.74
CA ALA A 217 31.98 15.96 -35.03
C ALA A 217 31.18 14.93 -35.84
N THR A 218 31.41 13.66 -35.56
CA THR A 218 30.59 12.55 -36.07
C THR A 218 29.99 11.81 -34.88
N LEU A 219 28.66 11.78 -34.81
CA LEU A 219 27.91 10.95 -33.89
C LEU A 219 27.68 9.59 -34.54
N ILE A 220 28.12 8.51 -33.88
CA ILE A 220 27.94 7.14 -34.34
C ILE A 220 27.01 6.43 -33.37
N ASN A 221 25.80 6.12 -33.82
CA ASN A 221 24.77 5.46 -33.05
C ASN A 221 24.65 3.99 -33.48
N LYS A 222 24.81 3.07 -32.53
CA LYS A 222 24.70 1.62 -32.76
C LYS A 222 23.68 1.00 -31.82
N ILE A 223 22.73 0.24 -32.35
CA ILE A 223 21.71 -0.44 -31.53
C ILE A 223 21.98 -1.94 -31.54
N TYR A 224 22.00 -2.53 -30.35
CA TYR A 224 22.18 -3.96 -30.13
C TYR A 224 20.92 -4.58 -29.52
N ASN A 225 20.64 -5.84 -29.83
CA ASN A 225 19.62 -6.62 -29.11
C ASN A 225 20.17 -7.21 -27.80
N SER A 226 19.30 -7.89 -27.04
CA SER A 226 19.65 -8.57 -25.78
C SER A 226 20.74 -9.65 -25.89
N GLN A 227 21.00 -10.17 -27.09
CA GLN A 227 22.06 -11.15 -27.37
C GLN A 227 23.40 -10.49 -27.72
N GLY A 228 23.45 -9.15 -27.78
CA GLY A 228 24.65 -8.40 -28.17
C GLY A 228 24.87 -8.32 -29.69
N ILE A 229 23.87 -8.68 -30.50
CA ILE A 229 23.95 -8.57 -31.97
C ILE A 229 23.64 -7.13 -32.38
N GLU A 230 24.52 -6.52 -33.18
CA GLU A 230 24.32 -5.20 -33.78
C GLU A 230 23.20 -5.27 -34.83
N LEU A 231 22.16 -4.46 -34.67
CA LEU A 231 21.01 -4.41 -35.57
C LEU A 231 21.10 -3.26 -36.57
N VAL A 232 21.71 -2.14 -36.16
CA VAL A 232 21.88 -0.95 -37.01
C VAL A 232 23.04 -0.12 -36.50
N SER A 233 23.74 0.55 -37.44
CA SER A 233 24.76 1.56 -37.17
C SER A 233 24.52 2.77 -38.07
N LYS A 234 24.22 3.93 -37.46
CA LYS A 234 24.02 5.21 -38.16
C LYS A 234 25.16 6.17 -37.82
N LYS A 235 25.64 6.90 -38.83
CA LYS A 235 26.62 7.99 -38.66
C LYS A 235 25.97 9.31 -39.04
N THR A 236 26.11 10.31 -38.17
CA THR A 236 25.56 11.65 -38.35
C THR A 236 26.68 12.67 -38.18
N ASN A 237 26.92 13.49 -39.22
CA ASN A 237 27.92 14.56 -39.15
C ASN A 237 27.28 15.81 -38.55
N LEU A 238 27.96 16.43 -37.60
CA LEU A 238 27.48 17.55 -36.80
C LEU A 238 28.49 18.71 -36.88
N LEU A 239 27.98 19.93 -36.89
CA LEU A 239 28.74 21.13 -36.59
C LEU A 239 28.27 21.64 -35.22
N LEU A 240 29.10 21.46 -34.20
CA LEU A 240 28.77 21.80 -32.83
C LEU A 240 29.28 23.21 -32.51
N SER A 241 28.36 24.11 -32.18
CA SER A 241 28.69 25.44 -31.65
C SER A 241 29.25 25.35 -30.23
N PRO A 242 30.04 26.32 -29.76
CA PRO A 242 30.40 26.42 -28.35
C PRO A 242 29.16 26.37 -27.44
N GLY A 243 29.23 25.63 -26.34
CA GLY A 243 28.12 25.48 -25.39
C GLY A 243 27.16 24.32 -25.69
N ILE A 244 25.88 24.52 -25.41
CA ILE A 244 24.82 23.48 -25.51
C ILE A 244 24.32 23.37 -26.95
N ASN A 245 24.26 22.14 -27.46
CA ASN A 245 23.73 21.80 -28.77
C ASN A 245 22.64 20.74 -28.59
N ASN A 246 21.41 21.02 -29.04
CA ASN A 246 20.34 20.03 -29.07
C ASN A 246 20.32 19.37 -30.45
N VAL A 247 20.54 18.06 -30.49
CA VAL A 247 20.64 17.28 -31.74
C VAL A 247 19.57 16.21 -31.75
N PHE A 248 18.83 16.12 -32.85
CA PHE A 248 17.85 15.07 -33.07
C PHE A 248 18.40 14.04 -34.06
N ASP A 249 18.25 12.75 -33.74
CA ASP A 249 18.60 11.66 -34.64
C ASP A 249 17.52 10.58 -34.68
N GLU A 250 16.95 10.32 -35.86
CA GLU A 250 16.01 9.22 -36.09
C GLU A 250 16.77 7.97 -36.58
N ILE A 251 16.69 6.87 -35.83
CA ILE A 251 17.36 5.62 -36.17
C ILE A 251 16.31 4.58 -36.54
N LYS A 252 16.27 4.16 -37.81
CA LYS A 252 15.35 3.15 -38.32
C LYS A 252 15.93 1.73 -38.16
N LEU A 253 15.08 0.78 -37.77
CA LEU A 253 15.42 -0.65 -37.71
C LEU A 253 14.55 -1.43 -38.71
N ASP A 254 15.13 -2.47 -39.31
CA ASP A 254 14.41 -3.34 -40.26
C ASP A 254 13.28 -4.12 -39.58
N SER A 255 13.49 -4.53 -38.32
CA SER A 255 12.48 -5.19 -37.50
C SER A 255 12.68 -4.90 -36.01
N ILE A 256 11.56 -4.86 -35.28
CA ILE A 256 11.55 -4.67 -33.82
C ILE A 256 10.80 -5.80 -33.14
N LYS A 257 11.18 -6.08 -31.89
CA LYS A 257 10.46 -6.94 -30.96
C LYS A 257 9.95 -6.07 -29.82
N LEU A 258 8.65 -6.06 -29.62
CA LEU A 258 8.02 -5.22 -28.60
C LEU A 258 8.32 -5.73 -27.19
N TRP A 259 8.47 -4.81 -26.26
CA TRP A 259 8.57 -5.09 -24.83
C TRP A 259 7.17 -5.29 -24.24
N SER A 260 7.00 -6.30 -23.40
CA SER A 260 5.79 -6.57 -22.61
C SER A 260 6.14 -7.42 -21.38
N PRO A 261 5.25 -7.52 -20.37
CA PRO A 261 5.51 -8.36 -19.20
C PRO A 261 5.85 -9.83 -19.50
N ASN A 262 5.34 -10.38 -20.60
CA ASN A 262 5.62 -11.75 -21.04
C ASN A 262 6.80 -11.86 -22.01
N ASN A 263 7.20 -10.76 -22.66
CA ASN A 263 8.29 -10.69 -23.62
C ASN A 263 9.10 -9.40 -23.38
N PRO A 264 9.97 -9.35 -22.36
CA PRO A 264 10.73 -8.15 -22.01
C PRO A 264 11.91 -7.93 -22.97
N ASN A 265 11.63 -7.70 -24.26
CA ASN A 265 12.66 -7.44 -25.26
C ASN A 265 13.31 -6.07 -25.02
N LEU A 266 14.62 -6.07 -24.76
CA LEU A 266 15.41 -4.87 -24.52
C LEU A 266 16.48 -4.69 -25.60
N TYR A 267 16.86 -3.43 -25.80
CA TYR A 267 17.86 -2.97 -26.75
C TYR A 267 18.88 -2.11 -26.01
N LYS A 268 20.12 -2.08 -26.51
CA LYS A 268 21.18 -1.19 -26.00
C LYS A 268 21.61 -0.24 -27.12
N LEU A 269 21.38 1.06 -26.94
CA LEU A 269 21.96 2.11 -27.78
C LEU A 269 23.38 2.39 -27.27
N LYS A 270 24.37 2.38 -28.17
CA LYS A 270 25.71 2.90 -27.93
C LYS A 270 25.94 4.10 -28.84
N SER A 271 26.21 5.24 -28.24
CA SER A 271 26.47 6.50 -28.93
C SER A 271 27.92 6.89 -28.72
N HIS A 272 28.68 7.00 -29.80
CA HIS A 272 30.07 7.45 -29.79
C HIS A 272 30.18 8.81 -30.47
N LEU A 273 30.73 9.78 -29.76
CA LEU A 273 30.99 11.11 -30.31
C LEU A 273 32.46 11.23 -30.69
N LYS A 274 32.74 11.48 -31.97
CA LYS A 274 34.11 11.57 -32.51
C LYS A 274 34.41 12.95 -33.06
N ILE A 275 35.65 13.40 -32.90
CA ILE A 275 36.26 14.49 -33.65
C ILE A 275 37.45 13.91 -34.40
N GLN A 276 37.46 14.04 -35.73
CA GLN A 276 38.43 13.33 -36.58
C GLN A 276 38.40 11.82 -36.23
N ASP A 277 39.55 11.24 -35.86
CA ASP A 277 39.64 9.83 -35.45
C ASP A 277 39.59 9.60 -33.93
N LYS A 278 39.52 10.67 -33.14
CA LYS A 278 39.51 10.61 -31.68
C LYS A 278 38.09 10.51 -31.12
N ILE A 279 37.87 9.58 -30.19
CA ILE A 279 36.62 9.49 -29.43
C ILE A 279 36.67 10.49 -28.28
N GLU A 280 35.71 11.40 -28.27
CA GLU A 280 35.55 12.39 -27.19
C GLU A 280 34.63 11.88 -26.09
N ASP A 281 33.57 11.14 -26.43
CA ASP A 281 32.65 10.56 -25.45
C ASP A 281 32.01 9.25 -25.95
N LYS A 282 31.61 8.40 -25.00
CA LYS A 282 30.85 7.17 -25.25
C LYS A 282 29.79 7.03 -24.17
N VAL A 283 28.53 6.99 -24.59
CA VAL A 283 27.40 6.79 -23.70
C VAL A 283 26.60 5.59 -24.19
N SER A 284 26.06 4.81 -23.27
CA SER A 284 25.14 3.73 -23.60
C SER A 284 23.90 3.71 -22.74
N GLU A 285 22.75 3.40 -23.34
CA GLU A 285 21.44 3.39 -22.69
C GLU A 285 20.65 2.15 -23.09
N ILE A 286 19.90 1.60 -22.14
CA ILE A 286 19.01 0.46 -22.36
C ILE A 286 17.60 1.00 -22.57
N PHE A 287 16.91 0.51 -23.59
CA PHE A 287 15.54 0.91 -23.90
C PHE A 287 14.73 -0.26 -24.46
N GLY A 288 13.44 -0.04 -24.70
CA GLY A 288 12.57 -1.03 -25.34
C GLY A 288 11.42 -0.39 -26.09
N PHE A 289 10.92 -1.10 -27.12
CA PHE A 289 9.80 -0.65 -27.94
C PHE A 289 8.47 -1.00 -27.29
N ARG A 290 7.71 0.00 -26.84
CA ARG A 290 6.41 -0.19 -26.18
C ARG A 290 5.48 1.00 -26.41
N GLU A 291 4.20 0.74 -26.68
CA GLU A 291 3.12 1.73 -26.55
C GLU A 291 2.23 1.37 -25.34
N PHE A 292 1.84 2.36 -24.53
CA PHE A 292 0.87 2.20 -23.44
C PHE A 292 -0.02 3.43 -23.37
N THR A 293 -1.33 3.22 -23.41
CA THR A 293 -2.32 4.30 -23.48
C THR A 293 -3.71 3.78 -23.06
N ILE A 294 -4.72 4.64 -23.03
CA ILE A 294 -6.13 4.26 -22.92
C ILE A 294 -6.79 4.40 -24.29
N LYS A 295 -7.46 3.34 -24.74
CA LYS A 295 -8.32 3.31 -25.94
C LYS A 295 -9.60 2.57 -25.57
N ASN A 296 -10.76 3.03 -26.04
CA ASN A 296 -12.06 2.40 -25.77
C ASN A 296 -12.27 2.07 -24.28
N GLU A 297 -11.98 3.06 -23.41
CA GLU A 297 -12.15 2.98 -21.96
C GLU A 297 -11.35 1.86 -21.27
N LYS A 298 -10.28 1.36 -21.89
CA LYS A 298 -9.40 0.32 -21.33
C LYS A 298 -7.95 0.70 -21.50
N PHE A 299 -7.08 0.18 -20.62
CA PHE A 299 -5.65 0.23 -20.85
C PHE A 299 -5.26 -0.65 -22.03
N TYR A 300 -4.36 -0.16 -22.88
CA TYR A 300 -3.80 -0.85 -24.03
C TYR A 300 -2.28 -0.89 -23.90
N LEU A 301 -1.69 -2.08 -24.09
CA LEU A 301 -0.26 -2.30 -24.22
C LEU A 301 0.01 -2.85 -25.63
N ASN A 302 0.81 -2.14 -26.42
CA ASN A 302 1.16 -2.55 -27.79
C ASN A 302 -0.09 -2.86 -28.65
N ASN A 303 -1.05 -1.94 -28.65
CA ASN A 303 -2.35 -2.07 -29.33
C ASN A 303 -3.23 -3.25 -28.88
N LYS A 304 -2.97 -3.86 -27.71
CA LYS A 304 -3.79 -4.94 -27.13
C LYS A 304 -4.33 -4.52 -25.76
N PRO A 305 -5.63 -4.74 -25.47
CA PRO A 305 -6.18 -4.41 -24.16
C PRO A 305 -5.53 -5.23 -23.06
N ILE A 306 -5.23 -4.59 -21.93
CA ILE A 306 -4.63 -5.20 -20.75
C ILE A 306 -5.42 -4.80 -19.50
N TYR A 307 -5.69 -5.76 -18.61
CA TYR A 307 -6.24 -5.50 -17.29
C TYR A 307 -5.09 -5.34 -16.30
N LEU A 308 -4.99 -4.20 -15.63
CA LEU A 308 -3.89 -3.95 -14.68
C LEU A 308 -4.15 -4.70 -13.37
N LYS A 309 -3.22 -5.59 -13.02
CA LYS A 309 -3.16 -6.28 -11.74
C LYS A 309 -1.87 -5.81 -11.07
N ALA A 310 -1.98 -4.81 -10.21
CA ALA A 310 -0.85 -4.18 -9.56
C ALA A 310 -0.70 -4.60 -8.09
N ALA A 311 0.53 -4.51 -7.58
CA ALA A 311 0.81 -4.58 -6.16
C ALA A 311 1.61 -3.35 -5.72
N PHE A 312 1.30 -2.85 -4.53
CA PHE A 312 1.87 -1.62 -3.98
C PHE A 312 3.29 -1.85 -3.44
N PHE A 313 4.21 -0.92 -3.66
CA PHE A 313 5.62 -1.04 -3.28
C PHE A 313 6.05 0.01 -2.27
N GLU A 314 6.32 -0.45 -1.04
CA GLU A 314 6.74 0.39 0.10
C GLU A 314 8.22 0.81 0.04
N GLY A 315 9.08 0.03 -0.62
CA GLY A 315 10.52 0.34 -0.69
C GLY A 315 11.26 0.27 0.64
N LEU A 316 10.80 -0.56 1.59
CA LEU A 316 11.47 -0.81 2.88
C LEU A 316 12.24 -2.15 2.86
N TYR A 317 13.47 -2.13 3.35
CA TYR A 317 14.38 -3.26 3.43
C TYR A 317 14.83 -3.50 4.89
N PRO A 318 14.96 -4.76 5.33
CA PRO A 318 15.19 -5.08 6.73
C PRO A 318 16.57 -4.66 7.25
N ILE A 319 17.58 -4.49 6.38
CA ILE A 319 18.94 -4.11 6.79
C ILE A 319 19.22 -2.66 6.40
N ARG A 320 19.16 -2.37 5.09
CA ARG A 320 19.57 -1.08 4.50
C ARG A 320 18.45 -0.04 4.41
N LEU A 321 17.28 -0.35 4.97
CA LEU A 321 16.11 0.51 5.07
C LEU A 321 15.57 0.97 3.71
N ALA A 322 16.13 2.03 3.15
CA ALA A 322 15.72 2.68 1.93
C ALA A 322 16.35 2.08 0.66
N TYR A 323 17.52 1.47 0.76
CA TYR A 323 18.19 0.85 -0.38
C TYR A 323 18.01 -0.68 -0.31
N PRO A 324 17.92 -1.39 -1.45
CA PRO A 324 17.87 -2.84 -1.42
C PRO A 324 19.08 -3.48 -0.75
N ASP A 325 18.84 -4.46 0.13
CA ASP A 325 19.90 -5.22 0.80
C ASP A 325 20.78 -5.99 -0.20
N SER A 326 20.19 -6.42 -1.32
CA SER A 326 20.87 -7.11 -2.41
C SER A 326 20.04 -7.06 -3.69
N LYS A 327 20.71 -7.26 -4.83
CA LYS A 327 20.07 -7.43 -6.13
C LYS A 327 19.16 -8.67 -6.16
N GLU A 328 19.59 -9.75 -5.52
CA GLU A 328 18.84 -11.01 -5.43
C GLU A 328 17.52 -10.81 -4.70
N MET A 329 17.48 -9.93 -3.69
CA MET A 329 16.24 -9.60 -2.99
C MET A 329 15.25 -8.87 -3.89
N VAL A 330 15.72 -7.95 -4.74
CA VAL A 330 14.85 -7.26 -5.73
C VAL A 330 14.35 -8.22 -6.80
N ILE A 331 15.21 -9.11 -7.31
CA ILE A 331 14.80 -10.17 -8.24
C ILE A 331 13.72 -11.04 -7.59
N LYS A 332 13.93 -11.46 -6.33
CA LYS A 332 12.95 -12.25 -5.58
C LYS A 332 11.62 -11.50 -5.44
N GLU A 333 11.65 -10.22 -5.06
CA GLU A 333 10.48 -9.37 -4.89
C GLU A 333 9.62 -9.29 -6.17
N ILE A 334 10.24 -8.90 -7.29
CA ILE A 334 9.55 -8.79 -8.59
C ILE A 334 9.04 -10.16 -9.06
N MET A 335 9.85 -11.21 -8.91
CA MET A 335 9.44 -12.57 -9.28
C MET A 335 8.27 -13.07 -8.42
N MET A 336 8.21 -12.70 -7.15
CA MET A 336 7.10 -13.05 -6.27
C MET A 336 5.81 -12.32 -6.69
N ALA A 337 5.88 -11.05 -7.08
CA ALA A 337 4.74 -10.34 -7.65
C ALA A 337 4.22 -11.04 -8.93
N LYS A 338 5.12 -11.35 -9.87
CA LYS A 338 4.76 -12.08 -11.11
C LYS A 338 4.17 -13.46 -10.82
N LYS A 339 4.75 -14.21 -9.88
CA LYS A 339 4.23 -15.52 -9.45
C LYS A 339 2.86 -15.44 -8.79
N ALA A 340 2.50 -14.29 -8.22
CA ALA A 340 1.16 -14.02 -7.71
C ALA A 340 0.19 -13.55 -8.81
N GLY A 341 0.63 -13.39 -10.05
CA GLY A 341 -0.22 -12.99 -11.18
C GLY A 341 -0.33 -11.47 -11.38
N PHE A 342 0.48 -10.68 -10.68
CA PHE A 342 0.58 -9.24 -10.94
C PHE A 342 1.39 -8.98 -12.21
N ASN A 343 0.95 -7.99 -12.99
CA ASN A 343 1.63 -7.50 -14.19
C ASN A 343 2.21 -6.09 -14.01
N MET A 344 1.97 -5.47 -12.84
CA MET A 344 2.47 -4.15 -12.48
C MET A 344 2.87 -4.11 -11.00
N ILE A 345 3.84 -3.27 -10.66
CA ILE A 345 4.16 -2.87 -9.29
C ILE A 345 4.06 -1.34 -9.22
N ARG A 346 3.40 -0.79 -8.21
CA ARG A 346 3.20 0.65 -8.02
C ARG A 346 4.03 1.15 -6.83
N PRO A 347 5.20 1.78 -7.04
CA PRO A 347 5.91 2.56 -6.01
C PRO A 347 5.05 3.75 -5.56
N TRP A 348 5.20 4.21 -4.32
CA TRP A 348 4.36 5.30 -3.78
C TRP A 348 5.03 6.34 -2.87
N ARG A 349 6.19 6.04 -2.26
CA ARG A 349 6.86 6.95 -1.29
C ARG A 349 8.07 7.68 -1.85
N LYS A 350 8.66 7.09 -2.88
CA LYS A 350 9.87 7.59 -3.51
C LYS A 350 10.12 6.89 -4.83
N PRO A 351 10.86 7.53 -5.74
CA PRO A 351 11.41 6.86 -6.91
C PRO A 351 12.23 5.63 -6.47
N PRO A 352 11.98 4.43 -7.03
CA PRO A 352 12.85 3.29 -6.80
C PRO A 352 14.29 3.60 -7.23
N PRO A 353 15.31 2.95 -6.64
CA PRO A 353 16.67 3.08 -7.14
C PRO A 353 16.77 2.63 -8.62
N PRO A 354 17.64 3.23 -9.45
CA PRO A 354 17.79 2.86 -10.85
C PRO A 354 18.05 1.36 -11.08
N MET A 355 18.79 0.71 -10.17
CA MET A 355 19.01 -0.73 -10.19
C MET A 355 17.69 -1.53 -10.13
N TRP A 356 16.71 -1.07 -9.34
CA TRP A 356 15.40 -1.71 -9.24
C TRP A 356 14.64 -1.59 -10.56
N LEU A 357 14.63 -0.40 -11.18
CA LEU A 357 13.97 -0.13 -12.47
C LEU A 357 14.56 -0.98 -13.60
N LYS A 358 15.89 -1.13 -13.66
CA LYS A 358 16.55 -2.00 -14.64
C LYS A 358 16.16 -3.48 -14.51
N ILE A 359 16.01 -3.95 -13.27
CA ILE A 359 15.54 -5.31 -13.02
C ILE A 359 14.06 -5.43 -13.39
N ALA A 360 13.24 -4.39 -13.16
CA ALA A 360 11.85 -4.35 -13.59
C ALA A 360 11.71 -4.41 -15.13
N ASP A 361 12.52 -3.64 -15.86
CA ASP A 361 12.64 -3.68 -17.31
C ASP A 361 13.01 -5.10 -17.79
N SER A 362 14.04 -5.69 -17.18
CA SER A 362 14.60 -6.99 -17.57
C SER A 362 13.67 -8.16 -17.26
N LEU A 363 12.98 -8.11 -16.11
CA LEU A 363 12.05 -9.17 -15.70
C LEU A 363 10.67 -8.99 -16.32
N GLY A 364 10.37 -7.86 -16.96
CA GLY A 364 9.08 -7.58 -17.58
C GLY A 364 7.97 -7.39 -16.55
N ILE A 365 8.03 -6.31 -15.77
CA ILE A 365 6.93 -5.86 -14.92
C ILE A 365 6.66 -4.39 -15.23
N LEU A 366 5.39 -4.00 -15.36
CA LEU A 366 5.03 -2.58 -15.51
C LEU A 366 5.27 -1.86 -14.18
N THR A 367 5.58 -0.57 -14.22
CA THR A 367 5.63 0.29 -13.05
C THR A 367 5.12 1.69 -13.37
N VAL A 368 4.78 2.45 -12.32
CA VAL A 368 4.67 3.91 -12.42
C VAL A 368 6.03 4.53 -12.06
N GLY A 369 6.29 5.71 -12.63
CA GLY A 369 7.26 6.64 -12.06
C GLY A 369 6.57 7.44 -10.98
N SER A 370 6.91 7.17 -9.72
CA SER A 370 6.27 7.76 -8.53
C SER A 370 7.22 8.73 -7.88
N MET A 371 6.69 9.91 -7.54
CA MET A 371 7.40 10.97 -6.83
C MET A 371 7.28 10.76 -5.32
N ALA A 372 8.22 11.29 -4.55
CA ALA A 372 8.09 11.40 -3.10
C ALA A 372 7.15 12.56 -2.71
N ILE A 373 5.92 12.60 -3.23
CA ILE A 373 4.94 13.66 -2.94
C ILE A 373 3.58 13.05 -2.60
N GLU A 374 3.48 12.51 -1.38
CA GLU A 374 2.32 11.78 -0.92
C GLU A 374 1.70 12.39 0.36
N CYS A 375 0.41 12.13 0.60
CA CYS A 375 -0.49 12.52 1.70
C CYS A 375 -0.19 13.74 2.62
N MET A 376 0.60 14.75 2.24
CA MET A 376 1.12 15.80 3.14
C MET A 376 -0.01 16.52 3.93
N ASP A 377 -0.29 16.09 5.17
CA ASP A 377 -1.59 16.32 5.85
C ASP A 377 -1.68 17.62 6.69
N MET A 378 -0.56 18.24 7.10
CA MET A 378 -0.54 19.34 8.11
C MET A 378 0.14 20.62 7.60
N PRO A 379 -0.19 21.82 8.12
CA PRO A 379 0.08 23.10 7.46
C PRO A 379 1.52 23.55 7.68
N ILE A 380 2.41 23.12 6.80
CA ILE A 380 3.68 23.81 6.60
C ILE A 380 3.73 24.17 5.13
N GLU A 381 3.28 25.39 4.84
CA GLU A 381 3.37 26.01 3.53
C GLU A 381 4.49 27.05 3.60
N THR A 382 5.70 26.63 3.25
CA THR A 382 6.82 27.57 3.06
C THR A 382 6.90 28.01 1.61
N ALA A 383 7.50 29.17 1.37
CA ALA A 383 7.77 29.66 0.03
C ALA A 383 8.67 28.72 -0.81
N TYR A 384 9.40 27.81 -0.16
CA TYR A 384 10.31 26.87 -0.81
C TYR A 384 9.62 25.59 -1.31
N LEU A 385 8.48 25.20 -0.72
CA LEU A 385 7.81 23.93 -1.03
C LEU A 385 7.48 23.76 -2.54
N PRO A 386 6.92 24.76 -3.25
CA PRO A 386 6.65 24.61 -4.68
C PRO A 386 7.91 24.31 -5.51
N ARG A 387 9.04 24.98 -5.20
CA ARG A 387 10.31 24.73 -5.88
C ARG A 387 10.82 23.32 -5.62
N ARG A 388 10.74 22.83 -4.38
CA ARG A 388 11.15 21.47 -4.02
C ARG A 388 10.32 20.41 -4.74
N VAL A 389 9.01 20.63 -4.86
CA VAL A 389 8.10 19.77 -5.62
C VAL A 389 8.44 19.76 -7.11
N GLU A 390 8.64 20.93 -7.71
CA GLU A 390 9.01 21.02 -9.14
C GLU A 390 10.36 20.36 -9.43
N ASN A 391 11.34 20.55 -8.54
CA ASN A 391 12.64 19.90 -8.63
C ASN A 391 12.50 18.37 -8.56
N GLU A 392 11.77 17.84 -7.57
CA GLU A 392 11.55 16.40 -7.41
C GLU A 392 10.95 15.76 -8.66
N ILE A 393 9.92 16.40 -9.23
CA ILE A 393 9.27 15.94 -10.46
C ILE A 393 10.22 16.02 -11.65
N THR A 394 10.93 17.15 -11.79
CA THR A 394 11.80 17.39 -12.94
C THR A 394 12.96 16.40 -12.97
N GLU A 395 13.67 16.27 -11.86
CA GLU A 395 14.87 15.44 -11.80
C GLU A 395 14.52 13.94 -11.85
N SER A 396 13.43 13.51 -11.21
CA SER A 396 12.98 12.10 -11.27
C SER A 396 12.59 11.68 -12.69
N ILE A 397 11.86 12.53 -13.42
CA ILE A 397 11.48 12.22 -14.81
C ILE A 397 12.72 12.17 -15.71
N LEU A 398 13.62 13.16 -15.60
CA LEU A 398 14.84 13.19 -16.41
C LEU A 398 15.72 11.95 -16.16
N ARG A 399 15.84 11.53 -14.91
CA ARG A 399 16.61 10.34 -14.51
C ARG A 399 16.05 9.06 -15.12
N ASP A 400 14.72 8.90 -15.12
CA ASP A 400 14.07 7.61 -15.32
C ASP A 400 13.32 7.45 -16.65
N ARG A 401 13.14 8.50 -17.46
CA ARG A 401 12.32 8.48 -18.71
C ARG A 401 12.75 7.49 -19.80
N ASN A 402 13.95 6.92 -19.72
CA ASN A 402 14.40 5.87 -20.64
C ASN A 402 13.93 4.45 -20.22
N HIS A 403 13.45 4.26 -18.98
CA HIS A 403 12.94 2.97 -18.51
C HIS A 403 11.65 2.58 -19.25
N VAL A 404 11.66 1.39 -19.86
CA VAL A 404 10.52 0.89 -20.65
C VAL A 404 9.38 0.38 -19.76
N SER A 405 9.70 -0.09 -18.55
CA SER A 405 8.73 -0.53 -17.55
C SER A 405 7.86 0.61 -17.01
N ILE A 406 8.36 1.85 -16.99
CA ILE A 406 7.57 3.03 -16.62
C ILE A 406 6.54 3.30 -17.73
N VAL A 407 5.27 3.11 -17.38
CA VAL A 407 4.13 3.32 -18.29
C VAL A 407 3.32 4.58 -17.99
N GLN A 408 3.45 5.10 -16.78
CA GLN A 408 2.72 6.26 -16.30
C GLN A 408 3.58 7.02 -15.29
N TRP A 409 3.57 8.35 -15.36
CA TRP A 409 4.04 9.22 -14.28
C TRP A 409 2.89 9.49 -13.31
N GLU A 410 3.09 9.20 -12.04
CA GLU A 410 2.17 9.51 -10.96
C GLU A 410 2.79 10.60 -10.10
N LEU A 411 2.21 11.80 -10.18
CA LEU A 411 2.86 13.00 -9.64
C LEU A 411 2.58 13.23 -8.16
N PHE A 412 1.34 12.96 -7.72
CA PHE A 412 0.89 13.18 -6.35
C PHE A 412 0.03 12.00 -5.86
N ASN A 413 -0.02 11.79 -4.54
CA ASN A 413 -0.86 10.77 -3.91
C ASN A 413 -1.60 11.32 -2.68
N GLU A 414 -2.93 11.24 -2.65
CA GLU A 414 -3.79 11.65 -1.52
C GLU A 414 -3.55 13.06 -0.95
N ILE A 415 -3.31 14.06 -1.80
CA ILE A 415 -2.98 15.41 -1.31
C ILE A 415 -4.19 16.11 -0.68
N ARG A 416 -3.93 16.80 0.44
CA ARG A 416 -4.95 17.58 1.17
C ARG A 416 -4.64 19.07 1.28
N ARG A 417 -3.42 19.48 0.91
CA ARG A 417 -2.94 20.87 1.01
C ARG A 417 -3.38 21.69 -0.21
N PRO A 418 -3.98 22.88 -0.01
CA PRO A 418 -4.33 23.78 -1.11
C PRO A 418 -3.14 24.13 -2.02
N VAL A 419 -1.95 24.40 -1.45
CA VAL A 419 -0.77 24.71 -2.27
C VAL A 419 -0.40 23.59 -3.25
N LEU A 420 -0.49 22.31 -2.82
CA LEU A 420 -0.20 21.17 -3.69
C LEU A 420 -1.33 20.94 -4.71
N ALA A 421 -2.58 21.14 -4.31
CA ALA A 421 -3.72 21.05 -5.22
C ALA A 421 -3.58 22.04 -6.40
N ASN A 422 -3.12 23.27 -6.12
CA ASN A 422 -2.84 24.27 -7.15
C ASN A 422 -1.68 23.88 -8.09
N MET A 423 -0.82 22.95 -7.69
CA MET A 423 0.32 22.49 -8.50
C MET A 423 -0.01 21.32 -9.43
N LEU A 424 -1.14 20.62 -9.25
CA LEU A 424 -1.51 19.44 -10.05
C LEU A 424 -1.37 19.66 -11.56
N LYS A 425 -2.04 20.68 -12.08
CA LYS A 425 -2.04 20.98 -13.53
C LYS A 425 -0.69 21.53 -14.03
N PRO A 426 -0.06 22.56 -13.40
CA PRO A 426 1.27 23.02 -13.82
C PRO A 426 2.31 21.89 -13.85
N MET A 427 2.32 21.02 -12.84
CA MET A 427 3.27 19.91 -12.76
C MET A 427 2.96 18.79 -13.76
N ALA A 428 1.68 18.53 -14.07
CA ALA A 428 1.31 17.63 -15.16
C ALA A 428 1.80 18.13 -16.53
N LEU A 429 1.69 19.43 -16.79
CA LEU A 429 2.22 20.04 -18.02
C LEU A 429 3.75 20.02 -18.06
N LYS A 430 4.41 20.22 -16.91
CA LYS A 430 5.87 20.08 -16.79
C LYS A 430 6.32 18.65 -17.06
N ALA A 431 5.66 17.67 -16.46
CA ALA A 431 5.93 16.26 -16.72
C ALA A 431 5.73 15.91 -18.20
N ARG A 432 4.70 16.46 -18.85
CA ARG A 432 4.45 16.29 -20.30
C ARG A 432 5.54 16.90 -21.17
N GLU A 433 6.13 18.03 -20.76
CA GLU A 433 7.27 18.66 -21.44
C GLU A 433 8.52 17.76 -21.36
N LEU A 434 8.80 17.21 -20.18
CA LEU A 434 9.98 16.39 -19.92
C LEU A 434 9.89 14.99 -20.54
N ASP A 435 8.67 14.45 -20.62
CA ASP A 435 8.37 13.17 -21.24
C ASP A 435 7.00 13.19 -21.97
N PRO A 436 7.01 13.31 -23.31
CA PRO A 436 5.79 13.31 -24.10
C PRO A 436 5.21 11.90 -24.29
N THR A 437 5.90 10.83 -23.91
CA THR A 437 5.60 9.48 -24.39
C THR A 437 4.84 8.60 -23.39
N ARG A 438 4.81 8.96 -22.10
CA ARG A 438 4.07 8.22 -21.07
C ARG A 438 2.75 8.91 -20.70
N MET A 439 1.82 8.14 -20.12
CA MET A 439 0.64 8.73 -19.48
C MET A 439 1.04 9.50 -18.22
N ILE A 440 0.21 10.46 -17.81
CA ILE A 440 0.41 11.20 -16.57
C ILE A 440 -0.88 11.14 -15.76
N LEU A 441 -0.79 10.65 -14.54
CA LEU A 441 -1.81 10.76 -13.50
C LEU A 441 -1.40 11.91 -12.59
N ASP A 442 -2.23 12.93 -12.50
CA ASP A 442 -1.93 14.09 -11.66
C ASP A 442 -2.00 13.73 -10.17
N GLU A 443 -3.03 13.02 -9.73
CA GLU A 443 -3.22 12.62 -8.34
C GLU A 443 -3.86 11.23 -8.23
N SER A 444 -3.24 10.36 -7.43
CA SER A 444 -3.84 9.08 -7.05
C SER A 444 -4.77 9.20 -5.84
N GLY A 445 -5.95 8.58 -5.95
CA GLY A 445 -7.01 8.51 -4.94
C GLY A 445 -8.09 9.59 -5.07
N GLY A 446 -7.87 10.63 -5.88
CA GLY A 446 -8.86 11.68 -6.15
C GLY A 446 -9.23 12.53 -4.93
N TRP A 447 -8.34 12.69 -3.96
CA TRP A 447 -8.62 13.32 -2.66
C TRP A 447 -8.81 14.82 -2.73
N ALA A 448 -8.15 15.48 -3.69
CA ALA A 448 -8.31 16.91 -3.96
C ALA A 448 -9.58 17.14 -4.81
N GLU A 449 -9.42 17.34 -6.12
CA GLU A 449 -10.50 17.70 -7.06
C GLU A 449 -10.92 16.53 -7.98
N GLY A 450 -10.56 15.30 -7.58
CA GLY A 450 -10.67 14.09 -8.40
C GLY A 450 -9.49 13.94 -9.37
N ALA A 451 -9.23 12.70 -9.77
CA ALA A 451 -8.07 12.36 -10.59
C ALA A 451 -8.28 12.72 -12.07
N ASN A 452 -7.18 13.12 -12.73
CA ASN A 452 -7.14 13.37 -14.16
C ASN A 452 -5.98 12.63 -14.82
N LEU A 453 -6.22 12.15 -16.05
CA LEU A 453 -5.24 11.43 -16.84
C LEU A 453 -4.93 12.19 -18.13
N PHE A 454 -3.64 12.36 -18.44
CA PHE A 454 -3.15 12.87 -19.71
C PHE A 454 -2.60 11.70 -20.53
N LEU A 455 -3.17 11.48 -21.71
CA LEU A 455 -2.69 10.44 -22.63
C LEU A 455 -1.35 10.85 -23.25
N PRO A 456 -0.55 9.90 -23.78
CA PRO A 456 0.74 10.21 -24.39
C PRO A 456 0.58 11.31 -25.46
N TYR A 457 1.51 12.25 -25.47
CA TYR A 457 1.57 13.43 -26.34
C TYR A 457 0.46 14.47 -26.15
N GLU A 458 -0.53 14.22 -25.30
CA GLU A 458 -1.64 15.14 -25.05
C GLU A 458 -1.37 16.07 -23.87
N LYS A 459 -1.84 17.31 -23.97
CA LYS A 459 -1.80 18.34 -22.91
C LYS A 459 -3.16 18.62 -22.27
N VAL A 460 -4.22 18.01 -22.80
CA VAL A 460 -5.58 18.14 -22.28
C VAL A 460 -5.87 16.90 -21.44
N PRO A 461 -6.23 17.06 -20.16
CA PRO A 461 -6.59 15.92 -19.33
C PRO A 461 -7.97 15.38 -19.66
N THR A 462 -8.18 14.11 -19.34
CA THR A 462 -9.49 13.49 -19.21
C THR A 462 -9.75 13.16 -17.75
N LYS A 463 -11.02 13.22 -17.31
CA LYS A 463 -11.40 12.78 -15.97
C LYS A 463 -11.22 11.26 -15.86
N PHE A 464 -10.73 10.82 -14.70
CA PHE A 464 -10.44 9.42 -14.45
C PHE A 464 -10.84 9.05 -13.02
N ASN A 465 -11.44 7.88 -12.81
CA ASN A 465 -11.76 7.41 -11.47
C ASN A 465 -10.58 6.61 -10.91
N ASP A 466 -9.77 7.24 -10.08
CA ASP A 466 -8.71 6.60 -9.30
C ASP A 466 -9.17 6.44 -7.83
N ILE A 467 -9.28 5.20 -7.34
CA ILE A 467 -10.06 4.89 -6.12
C ILE A 467 -9.21 4.19 -5.07
N HIS A 468 -9.18 4.76 -3.87
CA HIS A 468 -8.63 4.13 -2.66
C HIS A 468 -9.77 3.63 -1.76
N ASN A 469 -9.71 2.36 -1.33
CA ASN A 469 -10.71 1.80 -0.42
C ASN A 469 -10.16 0.66 0.46
N TYR A 470 -10.33 0.80 1.77
CA TYR A 470 -9.88 -0.18 2.77
C TYR A 470 -11.07 -0.69 3.62
N PRO A 471 -11.90 -1.61 3.08
CA PRO A 471 -13.16 -2.01 3.73
C PRO A 471 -12.99 -2.92 4.95
N GLY A 472 -11.77 -3.38 5.27
CA GLY A 472 -11.48 -4.29 6.38
C GLY A 472 -11.77 -5.78 6.06
N PRO A 473 -11.77 -6.67 7.08
CA PRO A 473 -11.70 -8.12 6.87
C PRO A 473 -12.97 -8.74 6.29
N ASN A 474 -14.13 -8.20 6.67
CA ASN A 474 -15.42 -8.78 6.34
C ASN A 474 -15.97 -8.14 5.05
N ILE A 475 -15.76 -8.80 3.90
CA ILE A 475 -16.35 -8.43 2.59
C ILE A 475 -17.72 -9.10 2.44
N ASN A 476 -18.68 -8.59 3.21
CA ASN A 476 -20.08 -9.02 3.16
C ASN A 476 -20.80 -8.50 1.89
N LYS A 477 -22.09 -8.85 1.75
CA LYS A 477 -22.92 -8.44 0.60
C LYS A 477 -22.82 -6.95 0.30
N ASN A 478 -23.03 -6.09 1.31
CA ASN A 478 -23.03 -4.64 1.14
C ASN A 478 -21.68 -4.11 0.62
N LYS A 479 -20.55 -4.58 1.14
CA LYS A 479 -19.23 -4.14 0.65
C LYS A 479 -18.91 -4.67 -0.74
N PHE A 480 -19.28 -5.92 -1.03
CA PHE A 480 -19.12 -6.50 -2.37
C PHE A 480 -19.94 -5.71 -3.40
N ASP A 481 -21.21 -5.44 -3.10
CA ASP A 481 -22.10 -4.63 -3.94
C ASP A 481 -21.56 -3.22 -4.13
N GLY A 482 -20.94 -2.63 -3.10
CA GLY A 482 -20.30 -1.32 -3.20
C GLY A 482 -19.29 -1.24 -4.35
N PHE A 483 -18.43 -2.26 -4.51
CA PHE A 483 -17.50 -2.31 -5.66
C PHE A 483 -18.22 -2.46 -7.01
N LEU A 484 -19.36 -3.13 -7.05
CA LEU A 484 -20.16 -3.26 -8.27
C LEU A 484 -20.85 -1.95 -8.68
N THR A 485 -21.04 -1.02 -7.74
CA THR A 485 -21.60 0.31 -8.05
C THR A 485 -20.60 1.27 -8.70
N ILE A 486 -19.30 0.98 -8.66
CA ILE A 486 -18.26 1.85 -9.23
C ILE A 486 -18.50 2.01 -10.74
N GLY A 487 -18.55 3.26 -11.20
CA GLY A 487 -18.81 3.61 -12.60
C GLY A 487 -20.29 3.60 -13.01
N ASN A 488 -21.20 3.11 -12.17
CA ASN A 488 -22.64 3.10 -12.48
C ASN A 488 -23.31 4.43 -12.13
N THR A 489 -24.35 4.76 -12.87
CA THR A 489 -25.34 5.78 -12.49
C THR A 489 -26.23 5.30 -11.35
N LYS A 490 -26.96 6.23 -10.72
CA LYS A 490 -27.91 5.89 -9.65
C LYS A 490 -29.03 5.00 -10.17
N GLU A 491 -29.51 5.26 -11.39
CA GLU A 491 -30.58 4.54 -12.06
C GLU A 491 -30.16 3.10 -12.38
N GLU A 492 -28.94 2.90 -12.88
CA GLU A 492 -28.38 1.57 -13.11
C GLU A 492 -28.23 0.77 -11.82
N ASN A 493 -27.75 1.41 -10.75
CA ASN A 493 -27.64 0.78 -9.44
C ASN A 493 -29.01 0.32 -8.92
N ILE A 494 -30.07 1.13 -9.04
CA ILE A 494 -31.44 0.75 -8.68
C ILE A 494 -31.92 -0.43 -9.53
N LYS A 495 -31.70 -0.41 -10.85
CA LYS A 495 -32.08 -1.48 -11.77
C LYS A 495 -31.38 -2.81 -11.46
N GLN A 496 -30.11 -2.73 -11.04
CA GLN A 496 -29.31 -3.89 -10.63
C GLN A 496 -29.53 -4.29 -9.15
N GLN A 497 -30.42 -3.60 -8.43
CA GLN A 497 -30.68 -3.80 -7.00
C GLN A 497 -29.43 -3.65 -6.12
N LEU A 498 -28.54 -2.74 -6.50
CA LEU A 498 -27.33 -2.36 -5.77
C LEU A 498 -27.60 -1.10 -4.94
N PHE A 499 -27.86 -1.28 -3.64
CA PHE A 499 -28.14 -0.18 -2.70
C PHE A 499 -26.94 0.20 -1.83
N ALA A 500 -25.80 -0.47 -2.03
CA ALA A 500 -24.58 -0.17 -1.31
C ALA A 500 -24.01 1.19 -1.72
N ARG A 501 -23.31 1.84 -0.77
CA ARG A 501 -22.58 3.07 -1.06
C ARG A 501 -21.39 2.79 -1.98
N THR A 502 -21.24 3.59 -3.03
CA THR A 502 -20.05 3.57 -3.89
C THR A 502 -18.80 3.97 -3.10
N PRO A 503 -17.74 3.13 -3.10
CA PRO A 503 -16.47 3.45 -2.45
C PRO A 503 -15.69 4.50 -3.26
N GLY A 504 -14.76 5.19 -2.59
CA GLY A 504 -13.91 6.22 -3.21
C GLY A 504 -14.38 7.66 -2.96
N ARG A 505 -13.56 8.60 -3.42
CA ARG A 505 -13.79 10.05 -3.39
C ARG A 505 -13.93 10.56 -4.83
N ASN A 506 -14.82 11.53 -5.04
CA ASN A 506 -15.02 12.19 -6.34
C ASN A 506 -15.22 11.22 -7.52
N VAL A 507 -15.83 10.05 -7.25
CA VAL A 507 -16.09 9.01 -8.27
C VAL A 507 -17.25 9.45 -9.15
N VAL A 508 -17.00 9.50 -10.46
CA VAL A 508 -17.97 9.95 -11.47
C VAL A 508 -18.55 8.74 -12.22
N PRO A 509 -19.87 8.65 -12.42
CA PRO A 509 -20.48 7.62 -13.25
C PRO A 509 -19.99 7.66 -14.72
N ASN A 510 -20.13 6.54 -15.43
CA ASN A 510 -19.80 6.39 -16.85
C ASN A 510 -18.34 6.69 -17.23
N LEU A 511 -17.41 6.55 -16.27
CA LEU A 511 -15.97 6.66 -16.53
C LEU A 511 -15.25 5.34 -16.23
N PRO A 512 -14.19 5.02 -17.00
CA PRO A 512 -13.30 3.92 -16.64
C PRO A 512 -12.71 4.16 -15.25
N SER A 513 -12.66 3.10 -14.46
CA SER A 513 -12.24 3.17 -13.07
C SER A 513 -11.05 2.25 -12.79
N TYR A 514 -10.12 2.72 -11.96
CA TYR A 514 -8.99 1.96 -11.46
C TYR A 514 -8.97 2.05 -9.94
N VAL A 515 -9.05 0.89 -9.28
CA VAL A 515 -8.98 0.85 -7.81
C VAL A 515 -7.51 0.73 -7.41
N SER A 516 -6.83 1.87 -7.44
CA SER A 516 -5.39 2.07 -7.27
C SER A 516 -4.87 1.79 -5.86
N GLU A 517 -5.76 1.61 -4.86
CA GLU A 517 -5.42 1.03 -3.55
C GLU A 517 -6.58 0.23 -2.94
N ILE A 518 -6.34 -1.05 -2.68
CA ILE A 518 -7.19 -1.92 -1.86
C ILE A 518 -6.37 -2.76 -0.90
N GLY A 519 -6.91 -3.11 0.26
CA GLY A 519 -6.25 -4.09 1.10
C GLY A 519 -6.85 -4.26 2.48
N TYR A 520 -6.42 -5.33 3.13
CA TYR A 520 -6.56 -5.58 4.55
C TYR A 520 -5.31 -6.33 5.02
N GLY A 521 -4.81 -6.02 6.22
CA GLY A 521 -3.52 -6.50 6.69
C GLY A 521 -3.57 -7.66 7.67
N SER A 522 -2.39 -8.19 7.97
CA SER A 522 -2.10 -9.18 9.01
C SER A 522 -0.61 -9.18 9.34
N LEU A 523 -0.23 -9.47 10.56
CA LEU A 523 1.19 -9.53 10.90
C LEU A 523 1.92 -10.67 10.17
N PRO A 524 3.21 -10.48 9.82
CA PRO A 524 4.05 -11.59 9.40
C PRO A 524 4.26 -12.57 10.56
N ASN A 525 4.92 -13.71 10.30
CA ASN A 525 5.39 -14.53 11.41
C ASN A 525 6.51 -13.78 12.14
N LEU A 526 6.17 -13.13 13.25
CA LEU A 526 7.13 -12.32 14.00
C LEU A 526 8.19 -13.18 14.71
N GLU A 527 7.94 -14.47 14.96
CA GLU A 527 8.94 -15.37 15.54
C GLU A 527 10.06 -15.65 14.53
N ASP A 528 9.72 -15.96 13.28
CA ASP A 528 10.70 -16.17 12.20
C ASP A 528 11.45 -14.87 11.85
N ASN A 529 10.71 -13.75 11.79
CA ASN A 529 11.32 -12.46 11.51
C ASN A 529 12.29 -12.04 12.63
N GLU A 530 11.94 -12.23 13.90
CA GLU A 530 12.81 -11.94 15.04
C GLU A 530 14.13 -12.70 14.94
N GLN A 531 14.10 -13.98 14.57
CA GLN A 531 15.32 -14.75 14.38
C GLN A 531 16.21 -14.13 13.29
N LYS A 532 15.64 -13.82 12.12
CA LYS A 532 16.40 -13.21 11.01
C LYS A 532 16.94 -11.82 11.36
N PHE A 533 16.17 -11.03 12.10
CA PHE A 533 16.61 -9.72 12.59
C PHE A 533 17.77 -9.87 13.57
N LYS A 534 17.74 -10.82 14.49
CA LYS A 534 18.88 -11.08 15.39
C LYS A 534 20.13 -11.56 14.64
N GLU A 535 19.95 -12.33 13.57
CA GLU A 535 21.06 -12.86 12.76
C GLU A 535 21.70 -11.82 11.83
N LYS A 536 20.90 -10.94 11.22
CA LYS A 536 21.33 -10.09 10.08
C LYS A 536 20.86 -8.63 10.16
N GLY A 537 19.93 -8.34 11.04
CA GLY A 537 19.31 -7.01 11.15
C GLY A 537 20.20 -6.02 11.88
N ASN A 538 19.82 -4.75 11.80
CA ASN A 538 20.50 -3.68 12.49
C ASN A 538 19.75 -3.32 13.80
N PRO A 539 20.33 -3.53 14.99
CA PRO A 539 19.63 -3.42 16.26
C PRO A 539 19.17 -2.00 16.64
N ILE A 540 19.70 -0.96 15.97
CA ILE A 540 19.31 0.42 16.23
C ILE A 540 18.17 0.91 15.33
N THR A 541 17.81 0.17 14.29
CA THR A 541 16.79 0.60 13.32
C THR A 541 15.38 0.22 13.76
N TYR A 542 14.38 1.01 13.39
CA TYR A 542 12.99 0.75 13.78
C TYR A 542 12.44 -0.58 13.26
N PRO A 543 12.67 -0.99 11.99
CA PRO A 543 12.26 -2.32 11.53
C PRO A 543 12.69 -3.44 12.46
N TYR A 544 13.92 -3.40 12.97
CA TYR A 544 14.34 -4.33 14.01
C TYR A 544 13.54 -4.13 15.31
N LEU A 545 13.53 -2.91 15.87
CA LEU A 545 12.97 -2.63 17.19
C LEU A 545 11.47 -2.96 17.31
N TYR A 546 10.64 -2.53 16.36
CA TYR A 546 9.19 -2.75 16.45
C TYR A 546 8.81 -4.22 16.19
N HIS A 547 9.57 -4.97 15.38
CA HIS A 547 9.32 -6.42 15.21
C HIS A 547 9.55 -7.18 16.52
N ILE A 548 10.66 -6.89 17.22
CA ILE A 548 10.97 -7.51 18.52
C ILE A 548 9.94 -7.08 19.57
N LYS A 549 9.61 -5.78 19.64
CA LYS A 549 8.61 -5.24 20.57
C LYS A 549 7.25 -5.92 20.36
N TYR A 550 6.78 -6.00 19.11
CA TYR A 550 5.47 -6.57 18.79
C TYR A 550 5.39 -8.06 19.10
N ASN A 551 6.42 -8.85 18.81
CA ASN A 551 6.40 -10.26 19.18
C ASN A 551 6.23 -10.44 20.70
N LYS A 552 7.01 -9.68 21.48
CA LYS A 552 6.95 -9.69 22.94
C LYS A 552 5.58 -9.25 23.47
N GLU A 553 5.04 -8.15 22.96
CA GLU A 553 3.78 -7.58 23.45
C GLU A 553 2.56 -8.42 23.06
N ILE A 554 2.56 -9.02 21.88
CA ILE A 554 1.47 -9.94 21.47
C ILE A 554 1.48 -11.19 22.33
N LYS A 555 2.66 -11.76 22.64
CA LYS A 555 2.78 -12.88 23.59
C LYS A 555 2.17 -12.54 24.95
N LYS A 556 2.46 -11.33 25.47
CA LYS A 556 1.84 -10.84 26.71
C LYS A 556 0.32 -10.66 26.58
N ALA A 557 -0.15 -10.07 25.48
CA ALA A 557 -1.57 -9.84 25.25
C ALA A 557 -2.36 -11.16 25.12
N LEU A 558 -1.80 -12.18 24.47
CA LEU A 558 -2.39 -13.53 24.39
C LEU A 558 -2.57 -14.17 25.78
N ILE A 559 -1.62 -13.97 26.69
CA ILE A 559 -1.73 -14.44 28.08
C ILE A 559 -2.77 -13.61 28.84
N LYS A 560 -2.69 -12.27 28.79
CA LYS A 560 -3.60 -11.34 29.48
C LYS A 560 -5.07 -11.59 29.12
N THR A 561 -5.35 -11.87 27.84
CA THR A 561 -6.69 -12.18 27.33
C THR A 561 -7.09 -13.65 27.51
N GLY A 562 -6.16 -14.53 27.91
CA GLY A 562 -6.41 -15.98 27.93
C GLY A 562 -6.57 -16.62 26.55
N LEU A 563 -6.31 -15.87 25.46
CA LEU A 563 -6.30 -16.40 24.10
C LEU A 563 -5.15 -17.42 23.89
N ASN A 564 -4.13 -17.42 24.75
CA ASN A 564 -3.10 -18.48 24.81
C ASN A 564 -3.68 -19.89 25.07
N LYS A 565 -4.92 -20.00 25.58
CA LYS A 565 -5.62 -21.29 25.69
C LYS A 565 -6.07 -21.82 24.33
N ILE A 566 -6.34 -20.92 23.38
CA ILE A 566 -6.74 -21.21 21.99
C ILE A 566 -5.48 -21.33 21.11
N PHE A 567 -4.57 -20.36 21.19
CA PHE A 567 -3.32 -20.34 20.45
C PHE A 567 -2.18 -20.82 21.33
N LYS A 568 -1.85 -22.12 21.22
CA LYS A 568 -0.74 -22.71 21.96
C LYS A 568 0.61 -22.18 21.47
N LYS A 569 0.73 -21.92 20.17
CA LYS A 569 1.86 -21.21 19.56
C LYS A 569 1.41 -19.84 19.10
N THR A 570 2.25 -18.83 19.28
CA THR A 570 1.98 -17.48 18.79
C THR A 570 1.89 -17.47 17.25
N GLU A 571 2.67 -18.31 16.57
CA GLU A 571 2.56 -18.55 15.13
C GLU A 571 1.14 -18.88 14.65
N ASP A 572 0.35 -19.64 15.42
CA ASP A 572 -1.03 -20.00 15.04
C ASP A 572 -1.95 -18.78 14.99
N PHE A 573 -1.70 -17.79 15.85
CA PHE A 573 -2.41 -16.51 15.83
C PHE A 573 -2.07 -15.71 14.56
N TYR A 574 -0.79 -15.64 14.19
CA TYR A 574 -0.35 -14.98 12.94
C TYR A 574 -0.92 -15.67 11.71
N LYS A 575 -0.85 -17.01 11.62
CA LYS A 575 -1.42 -17.77 10.50
C LYS A 575 -2.92 -17.56 10.34
N LEU A 576 -3.66 -17.46 11.45
CA LEU A 576 -5.08 -17.14 11.42
C LEU A 576 -5.35 -15.72 10.90
N GLN A 577 -4.58 -14.72 11.35
CA GLN A 577 -4.63 -13.37 10.78
C GLN A 577 -4.38 -13.37 9.27
N GLN A 578 -3.36 -14.11 8.82
CA GLN A 578 -2.99 -14.22 7.40
C GLN A 578 -4.06 -14.91 6.57
N LYS A 579 -4.76 -15.89 7.13
CA LYS A 579 -5.93 -16.51 6.50
C LYS A 579 -7.07 -15.51 6.31
N VAL A 580 -7.40 -14.72 7.33
CA VAL A 580 -8.43 -13.66 7.22
C VAL A 580 -8.02 -12.60 6.20
N HIS A 581 -6.75 -12.16 6.21
CA HIS A 581 -6.17 -11.29 5.19
C HIS A 581 -6.39 -11.84 3.79
N GLY A 582 -5.94 -13.06 3.51
CA GLY A 582 -6.10 -13.66 2.19
C GLY A 582 -7.56 -13.78 1.73
N ILE A 583 -8.49 -14.11 2.63
CA ILE A 583 -9.92 -14.18 2.31
C ILE A 583 -10.45 -12.79 1.95
N ALA A 584 -10.12 -11.77 2.74
CA ALA A 584 -10.55 -10.40 2.48
C ALA A 584 -10.05 -9.90 1.12
N ASN A 585 -8.74 -10.03 0.84
CA ASN A 585 -8.16 -9.62 -0.44
C ASN A 585 -8.79 -10.38 -1.62
N LYS A 586 -8.91 -11.70 -1.52
CA LYS A 586 -9.57 -12.51 -2.54
C LYS A 586 -10.97 -12.00 -2.84
N ARG A 587 -11.78 -11.73 -1.80
CA ARG A 587 -13.16 -11.26 -1.97
C ARG A 587 -13.24 -9.84 -2.55
N MET A 588 -12.32 -8.95 -2.20
CA MET A 588 -12.23 -7.62 -2.82
C MET A 588 -11.88 -7.73 -4.31
N ILE A 589 -10.87 -8.53 -4.65
CA ILE A 589 -10.45 -8.73 -6.05
C ILE A 589 -11.56 -9.38 -6.87
N GLU A 590 -12.25 -10.38 -6.32
CA GLU A 590 -13.42 -10.99 -6.97
C GLU A 590 -14.54 -9.97 -7.22
N ALA A 591 -14.82 -9.07 -6.26
CA ALA A 591 -15.82 -8.02 -6.43
C ALA A 591 -15.42 -7.03 -7.54
N ILE A 592 -14.18 -6.58 -7.51
CA ILE A 592 -13.63 -5.62 -8.46
C ILE A 592 -13.62 -6.21 -9.87
N ARG A 593 -13.11 -7.42 -10.05
CA ARG A 593 -13.04 -8.08 -11.35
C ARG A 593 -14.41 -8.56 -11.86
N SER A 594 -15.45 -8.54 -11.02
CA SER A 594 -16.83 -8.76 -11.42
C SER A 594 -17.52 -7.49 -11.94
N ASN A 595 -16.88 -6.32 -11.84
CA ASN A 595 -17.38 -5.07 -12.39
C ASN A 595 -16.66 -4.75 -13.72
N PRO A 596 -17.36 -4.75 -14.87
CA PRO A 596 -16.73 -4.49 -16.18
C PRO A 596 -16.21 -3.05 -16.35
N SER A 597 -16.68 -2.09 -15.55
CA SER A 597 -16.24 -0.69 -15.59
C SER A 597 -14.90 -0.46 -14.88
N ILE A 598 -14.45 -1.43 -14.07
CA ILE A 598 -13.15 -1.37 -13.39
C ILE A 598 -12.10 -2.06 -14.25
N ILE A 599 -11.12 -1.30 -14.74
CA ILE A 599 -10.12 -1.76 -15.71
C ILE A 599 -8.77 -2.16 -15.09
N GLY A 600 -8.69 -2.12 -13.76
CA GLY A 600 -7.57 -2.64 -12.99
C GLY A 600 -7.69 -2.39 -11.48
N TYR A 601 -6.77 -2.94 -10.72
CA TYR A 601 -6.61 -2.66 -9.29
C TYR A 601 -5.15 -2.75 -8.84
N CYS A 602 -4.86 -2.20 -7.66
CA CYS A 602 -3.59 -2.36 -6.97
C CYS A 602 -3.79 -2.82 -5.51
N VAL A 603 -3.18 -3.95 -5.15
CA VAL A 603 -3.23 -4.48 -3.77
C VAL A 603 -2.17 -3.83 -2.90
N HIS A 604 -2.61 -3.15 -1.85
CA HIS A 604 -1.78 -2.64 -0.75
C HIS A 604 -1.56 -3.75 0.30
N ALA A 605 -0.38 -4.36 0.40
CA ALA A 605 0.85 -4.07 -0.37
C ALA A 605 1.62 -5.34 -0.74
N LEU A 606 2.63 -5.25 -1.62
CA LEU A 606 3.50 -6.38 -1.95
C LEU A 606 4.36 -6.79 -0.75
N THR A 607 5.03 -5.83 -0.11
CA THR A 607 5.82 -6.00 1.12
C THR A 607 5.28 -5.10 2.23
N ALA A 608 5.59 -5.43 3.47
CA ALA A 608 5.26 -4.57 4.61
C ALA A 608 6.04 -3.25 4.58
N GLY A 609 5.46 -2.19 5.17
CA GLY A 609 6.12 -0.92 5.44
C GLY A 609 6.48 -0.75 6.92
N ASP A 610 6.99 0.44 7.25
CA ASP A 610 7.36 0.89 8.60
C ASP A 610 6.15 1.05 9.54
N TRP A 611 5.14 1.83 9.16
CA TRP A 611 3.90 2.05 9.94
C TRP A 611 2.71 1.20 9.44
N VAL A 612 2.94 0.38 8.40
CA VAL A 612 1.97 -0.55 7.79
C VAL A 612 2.54 -1.97 7.76
N ILE A 613 3.04 -2.44 8.92
CA ILE A 613 3.74 -3.72 9.07
C ILE A 613 2.94 -4.93 8.59
N GLY A 614 1.60 -4.89 8.68
CA GLY A 614 0.77 -6.01 8.28
C GLY A 614 0.23 -5.95 6.84
N ALA A 615 0.52 -4.89 6.06
CA ALA A 615 -0.08 -4.73 4.74
C ALA A 615 0.46 -5.71 3.69
N GLY A 616 1.73 -6.12 3.80
CA GLY A 616 2.43 -6.86 2.76
C GLY A 616 1.92 -8.27 2.48
N LEU A 617 1.82 -8.70 1.22
CA LEU A 617 1.67 -10.11 0.84
C LEU A 617 2.94 -10.92 1.14
N LEU A 618 4.07 -10.24 1.25
CA LEU A 618 5.37 -10.76 1.66
C LEU A 618 5.81 -10.10 2.98
N ASP A 619 6.59 -10.81 3.78
CA ASP A 619 7.34 -10.20 4.89
C ASP A 619 8.51 -9.33 4.37
N LEU A 620 9.20 -8.60 5.27
CA LEU A 620 10.37 -7.78 4.91
C LEU A 620 11.53 -8.60 4.32
N TRP A 621 11.56 -9.92 4.53
CA TRP A 621 12.55 -10.83 3.94
C TRP A 621 12.06 -11.44 2.61
N ARG A 622 10.97 -10.90 2.05
CA ARG A 622 10.33 -11.27 0.78
C ARG A 622 9.81 -12.71 0.78
N ASN A 623 9.49 -13.29 1.95
CA ASN A 623 8.85 -14.60 2.02
C ASN A 623 7.33 -14.45 1.92
N PRO A 624 6.63 -15.38 1.25
CA PRO A 624 5.17 -15.37 1.18
C PRO A 624 4.54 -15.37 2.58
N LYS A 625 3.62 -14.44 2.82
CA LYS A 625 2.87 -14.36 4.07
C LYS A 625 1.65 -15.29 4.05
N GLY A 626 1.92 -16.59 4.04
CA GLY A 626 0.91 -17.64 4.14
C GLY A 626 -0.27 -17.46 3.18
N GLU A 627 -1.48 -17.67 3.69
CA GLU A 627 -2.73 -17.57 2.91
C GLU A 627 -2.99 -16.15 2.36
N ALA A 628 -2.39 -15.09 2.91
CA ALA A 628 -2.52 -13.75 2.35
C ALA A 628 -1.97 -13.71 0.91
N TYR A 629 -0.78 -14.27 0.70
CA TYR A 629 -0.17 -14.40 -0.61
C TYR A 629 -0.94 -15.36 -1.52
N TYR A 630 -1.23 -16.57 -1.03
CA TYR A 630 -1.78 -17.64 -1.88
C TYR A 630 -3.23 -17.39 -2.31
N LYS A 631 -4.08 -16.80 -1.45
CA LYS A 631 -5.45 -16.45 -1.84
C LYS A 631 -5.51 -15.24 -2.77
N THR A 632 -4.59 -14.28 -2.61
CA THR A 632 -4.45 -13.18 -3.57
C THR A 632 -4.01 -13.73 -4.93
N LYS A 633 -3.03 -14.64 -4.95
CA LYS A 633 -2.63 -15.35 -6.18
C LYS A 633 -3.77 -16.13 -6.83
N GLU A 634 -4.61 -16.78 -6.03
CA GLU A 634 -5.82 -17.46 -6.51
C GLU A 634 -6.79 -16.47 -7.16
N ALA A 635 -6.97 -15.28 -6.59
CA ALA A 635 -7.84 -14.23 -7.15
C ALA A 635 -7.25 -13.53 -8.39
N ASN A 636 -5.98 -13.76 -8.71
CA ASN A 636 -5.29 -13.14 -9.85
C ASN A 636 -5.26 -14.03 -11.10
N GLN A 637 -5.82 -15.25 -11.04
CA GLN A 637 -5.88 -16.16 -12.18
C GLN A 637 -6.59 -15.50 -13.38
N GLU A 638 -6.13 -15.81 -14.59
CA GLU A 638 -6.66 -15.23 -15.83
C GLU A 638 -8.12 -15.59 -16.07
N LYS A 639 -8.53 -16.76 -15.55
CA LYS A 639 -9.92 -17.22 -15.52
C LYS A 639 -10.36 -17.24 -14.06
N LEU A 640 -11.64 -17.01 -13.76
CA LEU A 640 -12.22 -17.19 -12.42
C LEU A 640 -13.71 -17.54 -12.51
N ILE A 641 -14.20 -18.28 -11.52
CA ILE A 641 -15.63 -18.41 -11.24
C ILE A 641 -15.92 -17.80 -9.88
N VAL A 642 -16.54 -16.63 -9.86
CA VAL A 642 -16.94 -15.97 -8.62
C VAL A 642 -18.31 -16.49 -8.22
N ILE A 643 -18.36 -17.13 -7.04
CA ILE A 643 -19.61 -17.60 -6.43
C ILE A 643 -20.14 -16.49 -5.52
N ARG A 644 -21.38 -16.07 -5.77
CA ARG A 644 -22.10 -15.10 -4.96
C ARG A 644 -23.32 -15.77 -4.33
N THR A 645 -23.52 -15.49 -3.06
CA THR A 645 -24.75 -15.77 -2.32
C THR A 645 -25.37 -14.43 -1.95
N ASP A 646 -26.69 -14.30 -1.96
CA ASP A 646 -27.36 -13.07 -1.54
C ASP A 646 -27.21 -12.82 -0.03
N LYS A 647 -27.05 -13.88 0.77
CA LYS A 647 -26.69 -13.83 2.20
C LYS A 647 -25.65 -14.87 2.56
N ARG A 648 -24.96 -14.69 3.70
CA ARG A 648 -24.08 -15.73 4.26
C ARG A 648 -24.83 -16.68 5.18
N ASN A 649 -25.85 -16.16 5.85
CA ASN A 649 -26.65 -16.87 6.84
C ASN A 649 -28.13 -16.69 6.47
N TYR A 650 -28.87 -17.79 6.44
CA TYR A 650 -30.27 -17.84 6.03
C TYR A 650 -31.14 -18.41 7.14
N TYR A 651 -32.38 -17.94 7.23
CA TYR A 651 -33.41 -18.59 8.03
C TYR A 651 -33.88 -19.88 7.34
N LYS A 652 -34.40 -20.82 8.12
CA LYS A 652 -35.02 -22.03 7.56
C LYS A 652 -36.18 -21.62 6.64
N ASN A 653 -36.27 -22.28 5.48
CA ASN A 653 -37.25 -22.01 4.42
C ASN A 653 -37.10 -20.66 3.71
N GLU A 654 -36.06 -19.89 4.02
CA GLU A 654 -35.71 -18.72 3.22
C GLU A 654 -35.19 -19.17 1.84
N ASN A 655 -35.57 -18.43 0.79
CA ASN A 655 -35.06 -18.67 -0.55
C ASN A 655 -33.56 -18.32 -0.60
N ILE A 656 -32.76 -19.22 -1.17
CA ILE A 656 -31.32 -19.06 -1.32
C ILE A 656 -30.99 -18.88 -2.79
N THR A 657 -30.44 -17.72 -3.15
CA THR A 657 -30.02 -17.42 -4.52
C THR A 657 -28.50 -17.49 -4.65
N LEU A 658 -28.04 -18.35 -5.56
CA LEU A 658 -26.63 -18.50 -5.92
C LEU A 658 -26.39 -17.96 -7.33
N ASN A 659 -25.48 -17.00 -7.45
CA ASN A 659 -25.08 -16.43 -8.73
C ASN A 659 -23.62 -16.79 -9.02
N PHE A 660 -23.33 -17.20 -10.26
CA PHE A 660 -22.01 -17.60 -10.72
C PHE A 660 -21.55 -16.66 -11.83
N ILE A 661 -20.51 -15.89 -11.55
CA ILE A 661 -19.92 -14.94 -12.49
C ILE A 661 -18.63 -15.53 -13.04
N GLY A 662 -18.52 -15.61 -14.36
CA GLY A 662 -17.31 -15.98 -15.07
C GLY A 662 -16.47 -14.75 -15.40
N ILE A 663 -15.17 -14.82 -15.14
CA ILE A 663 -14.19 -13.81 -15.54
C ILE A 663 -13.15 -14.51 -16.41
N ASN A 664 -12.83 -13.93 -17.58
CA ASN A 664 -11.83 -14.48 -18.50
C ASN A 664 -11.04 -13.37 -19.20
N GLU A 665 -9.73 -13.36 -18.98
CA GLU A 665 -8.80 -12.42 -19.63
C GLU A 665 -8.40 -12.87 -21.05
N ASN A 666 -8.60 -14.14 -21.37
CA ASN A 666 -8.21 -14.77 -22.63
C ASN A 666 -9.34 -14.79 -23.66
N ASN A 667 -9.11 -15.47 -24.78
CA ASN A 667 -10.14 -15.71 -25.79
C ASN A 667 -11.30 -16.55 -25.22
N SER A 668 -12.48 -16.36 -25.81
CA SER A 668 -13.66 -17.14 -25.47
C SER A 668 -13.43 -18.63 -25.70
N GLU A 669 -13.86 -19.47 -24.77
CA GLU A 669 -13.71 -20.92 -24.86
C GLU A 669 -14.92 -21.65 -24.27
N ASN A 670 -15.10 -22.92 -24.64
CA ASN A 670 -16.07 -23.80 -23.99
C ASN A 670 -15.46 -24.34 -22.71
N ILE A 671 -16.19 -24.19 -21.61
CA ILE A 671 -15.83 -24.75 -20.31
C ILE A 671 -16.87 -25.78 -19.88
N ASN A 672 -16.43 -26.86 -19.24
CA ASN A 672 -17.31 -27.76 -18.53
C ASN A 672 -17.31 -27.38 -17.04
N LEU A 673 -18.43 -26.86 -16.57
CA LEU A 673 -18.59 -26.42 -15.18
C LEU A 673 -19.31 -27.50 -14.37
N ASP A 674 -18.63 -28.03 -13.36
CA ASP A 674 -19.19 -28.98 -12.39
C ASP A 674 -19.42 -28.28 -11.05
N ILE A 675 -20.69 -28.20 -10.65
CA ILE A 675 -21.12 -27.52 -9.43
C ILE A 675 -21.61 -28.55 -8.45
N LYS A 676 -21.12 -28.47 -7.22
CA LYS A 676 -21.53 -29.35 -6.13
C LYS A 676 -21.83 -28.54 -4.89
N ILE A 677 -22.96 -28.81 -4.25
CA ILE A 677 -23.26 -28.30 -2.90
C ILE A 677 -23.16 -29.46 -1.93
N TYR A 678 -22.34 -29.27 -0.90
CA TYR A 678 -22.09 -30.24 0.14
C TYR A 678 -22.76 -29.85 1.44
N LYS A 679 -23.37 -30.82 2.13
CA LYS A 679 -23.71 -30.76 3.55
C LYS A 679 -22.80 -31.75 4.29
N GLY A 680 -21.82 -31.23 5.02
CA GLY A 680 -20.71 -32.07 5.49
C GLY A 680 -19.96 -32.72 4.32
N LYS A 681 -19.89 -34.06 4.29
CA LYS A 681 -19.30 -34.82 3.18
C LYS A 681 -20.31 -35.22 2.09
N ARG A 682 -21.61 -35.09 2.35
CA ARG A 682 -22.68 -35.51 1.42
C ARG A 682 -22.91 -34.44 0.37
N ILE A 683 -22.97 -34.83 -0.91
CA ILE A 683 -23.43 -33.97 -1.99
C ILE A 683 -24.97 -33.93 -1.93
N VAL A 684 -25.54 -32.73 -1.78
CA VAL A 684 -26.99 -32.50 -1.77
C VAL A 684 -27.49 -31.92 -3.09
N TYR A 685 -26.59 -31.37 -3.88
CA TYR A 685 -26.87 -30.87 -5.22
C TYR A 685 -25.65 -31.06 -6.10
N LYS A 686 -25.87 -31.50 -7.35
CA LYS A 686 -24.84 -31.57 -8.38
C LYS A 686 -25.43 -31.10 -9.70
N LYS A 687 -24.70 -30.25 -10.42
CA LYS A 687 -25.04 -29.83 -11.77
C LYS A 687 -23.77 -29.76 -12.61
N ASN A 688 -23.78 -30.44 -13.74
CA ASN A 688 -22.73 -30.35 -14.74
C ASN A 688 -23.32 -29.66 -15.97
N GLN A 689 -22.60 -28.70 -16.54
CA GLN A 689 -23.06 -27.99 -17.73
C GLN A 689 -21.88 -27.45 -18.53
N THR A 690 -22.03 -27.48 -19.85
CA THR A 690 -21.13 -26.79 -20.76
C THR A 690 -21.57 -25.33 -20.89
N LYS A 691 -20.64 -24.39 -20.75
CA LYS A 691 -20.88 -22.95 -20.91
C LYS A 691 -19.78 -22.35 -21.78
N ILE A 692 -20.09 -21.26 -22.47
CA ILE A 692 -19.08 -20.45 -23.16
C ILE A 692 -18.60 -19.40 -22.17
N LEU A 693 -17.32 -19.45 -21.79
CA LEU A 693 -16.69 -18.44 -20.97
C LEU A 693 -16.13 -17.34 -21.88
N LYS A 694 -16.96 -16.34 -22.18
CA LYS A 694 -16.59 -15.21 -23.04
C LYS A 694 -15.46 -14.38 -22.40
N LYS A 695 -14.63 -13.74 -23.23
CA LYS A 695 -13.67 -12.73 -22.76
C LYS A 695 -14.40 -11.60 -22.00
N GLY A 696 -13.86 -11.21 -20.86
CA GLY A 696 -14.44 -10.21 -19.96
C GLY A 696 -15.23 -10.84 -18.80
N VAL A 697 -16.26 -10.13 -18.35
CA VAL A 697 -17.14 -10.55 -17.24
C VAL A 697 -18.46 -11.05 -17.82
N ILE A 698 -18.92 -12.22 -17.38
CA ILE A 698 -20.19 -12.81 -17.82
C ILE A 698 -20.94 -13.42 -16.64
N ASN A 699 -22.23 -13.13 -16.52
CA ASN A 699 -23.10 -13.90 -15.65
C ASN A 699 -23.37 -15.26 -16.32
N LEU A 700 -22.91 -16.35 -15.72
CA LEU A 700 -23.00 -17.68 -16.33
C LEU A 700 -24.41 -18.26 -16.17
N PHE A 701 -24.97 -18.14 -14.96
CA PHE A 701 -26.31 -18.56 -14.57
C PHE A 701 -26.54 -18.27 -13.08
N GLU A 702 -27.82 -18.27 -12.71
CA GLU A 702 -28.32 -18.19 -11.34
C GLU A 702 -29.05 -19.49 -10.99
N ILE A 703 -29.00 -19.88 -9.71
CA ILE A 703 -29.79 -21.00 -9.18
C ILE A 703 -30.42 -20.54 -7.87
N SER A 704 -31.74 -20.67 -7.79
CA SER A 704 -32.49 -20.45 -6.56
C SER A 704 -32.93 -21.78 -5.97
N PHE A 705 -32.97 -21.84 -4.65
CA PHE A 705 -33.37 -23.02 -3.92
C PHE A 705 -34.35 -22.66 -2.83
N ASP A 706 -35.41 -23.46 -2.75
CA ASP A 706 -36.36 -23.41 -1.65
C ASP A 706 -36.09 -24.58 -0.69
N ASN A 707 -36.40 -24.39 0.59
CA ASN A 707 -36.47 -25.46 1.59
C ASN A 707 -35.15 -26.22 1.86
N PHE A 708 -34.00 -25.56 1.88
CA PHE A 708 -32.80 -26.15 2.48
C PHE A 708 -33.04 -26.43 3.98
N GLY A 709 -32.74 -27.64 4.42
CA GLY A 709 -32.73 -27.96 5.85
C GLY A 709 -31.62 -27.21 6.59
N SER A 710 -31.76 -27.03 7.90
CA SER A 710 -30.72 -26.36 8.70
C SER A 710 -29.36 -27.06 8.63
N GLY A 711 -28.28 -26.30 8.65
CA GLY A 711 -26.89 -26.78 8.68
C GLY A 711 -25.94 -25.92 7.86
N ASP A 712 -24.68 -26.32 7.83
CA ASP A 712 -23.63 -25.68 7.05
C ASP A 712 -23.48 -26.32 5.68
N TYR A 713 -23.37 -25.47 4.67
CA TYR A 713 -23.27 -25.86 3.28
C TYR A 713 -22.00 -25.29 2.65
N ARG A 714 -21.37 -26.08 1.78
CA ARG A 714 -20.21 -25.66 0.98
C ARG A 714 -20.50 -25.85 -0.50
N ILE A 715 -20.49 -24.75 -1.22
CA ILE A 715 -20.62 -24.69 -2.68
C ILE A 715 -19.23 -24.83 -3.27
N VAL A 716 -19.10 -25.67 -4.29
CA VAL A 716 -17.90 -25.85 -5.09
C VAL A 716 -18.27 -25.71 -6.55
N ALA A 717 -17.50 -24.91 -7.29
CA ALA A 717 -17.57 -24.80 -8.74
C ALA A 717 -16.20 -25.16 -9.31
N ASP A 718 -16.17 -26.19 -10.15
CA ASP A 718 -14.97 -26.68 -10.81
C ASP A 718 -15.08 -26.46 -12.32
N ILE A 719 -14.03 -25.89 -12.94
CA ILE A 719 -13.86 -25.96 -14.40
C ILE A 719 -13.06 -27.22 -14.72
N LEU A 720 -13.63 -28.08 -15.56
CA LEU A 720 -13.03 -29.32 -16.00
C LEU A 720 -12.55 -29.19 -17.46
N ASP A 721 -11.31 -29.61 -17.70
CA ASP A 721 -10.75 -29.84 -19.04
C ASP A 721 -10.27 -31.30 -19.12
N ASN A 722 -10.77 -32.07 -20.09
CA ASN A 722 -10.47 -33.50 -20.25
C ASN A 722 -10.60 -34.30 -18.92
N LYS A 723 -11.65 -34.02 -18.15
CA LYS A 723 -11.93 -34.58 -16.81
C LYS A 723 -10.92 -34.20 -15.71
N LYS A 724 -9.93 -33.33 -15.98
CA LYS A 724 -9.04 -32.75 -14.98
C LYS A 724 -9.59 -31.40 -14.52
N ASN A 725 -9.56 -31.19 -13.22
CA ASN A 725 -9.88 -29.89 -12.64
C ASN A 725 -8.75 -28.91 -12.94
N ILE A 726 -9.08 -27.85 -13.68
CA ILE A 726 -8.14 -26.76 -14.00
C ILE A 726 -8.39 -25.51 -13.16
N MET A 727 -9.54 -25.43 -12.48
CA MET A 727 -9.93 -24.32 -11.61
C MET A 727 -10.98 -24.76 -10.60
N ASN A 728 -10.77 -24.38 -9.34
CA ASN A 728 -11.74 -24.58 -8.26
C ASN A 728 -12.13 -23.22 -7.67
N SER A 729 -13.39 -23.06 -7.33
CA SER A 729 -13.86 -21.96 -6.49
C SER A 729 -14.85 -22.52 -5.47
N SER A 730 -14.83 -21.98 -4.26
CA SER A 730 -15.73 -22.43 -3.21
C SER A 730 -16.22 -21.30 -2.31
N ARG A 731 -17.44 -21.46 -1.82
CA ARG A 731 -18.11 -20.54 -0.88
C ARG A 731 -18.90 -21.37 0.13
N THR A 732 -19.10 -20.82 1.32
CA THR A 732 -19.94 -21.46 2.35
C THR A 732 -21.14 -20.57 2.66
N PHE A 733 -22.24 -21.20 3.03
CA PHE A 733 -23.42 -20.55 3.60
C PHE A 733 -24.02 -21.46 4.69
N SER A 734 -24.86 -20.90 5.56
CA SER A 734 -25.44 -21.62 6.68
C SER A 734 -26.94 -21.34 6.78
N VAL A 735 -27.73 -22.37 7.09
CA VAL A 735 -29.18 -22.28 7.28
C VAL A 735 -29.52 -22.58 8.74
N PHE A 736 -30.26 -21.69 9.38
CA PHE A 736 -30.56 -21.75 10.81
C PHE A 736 -32.00 -22.15 11.08
N ASN A 737 -32.20 -23.05 12.05
CA ASN A 737 -33.54 -23.32 12.57
C ASN A 737 -34.08 -22.12 13.34
N GLU A 738 -35.40 -22.09 13.50
CA GLU A 738 -36.09 -21.26 14.48
C GLU A 738 -35.48 -21.43 15.87
N LEU A 739 -35.44 -20.32 16.61
CA LEU A 739 -34.93 -20.30 17.97
C LEU A 739 -36.00 -20.88 18.91
N LYS A 740 -35.56 -21.66 19.90
CA LYS A 740 -36.45 -22.30 20.87
C LYS A 740 -35.85 -22.24 22.26
N SER A 741 -36.66 -21.83 23.24
CA SER A 741 -36.31 -21.87 24.67
C SER A 741 -37.03 -23.04 25.34
N LYS A 742 -36.43 -23.60 26.40
CA LYS A 742 -37.08 -24.59 27.28
C LYS A 742 -37.84 -23.93 28.44
N LYS A 743 -37.64 -22.64 28.66
CA LYS A 743 -38.27 -21.83 29.69
C LYS A 743 -38.91 -20.58 29.09
N GLU A 744 -39.91 -20.04 29.75
CA GLU A 744 -40.45 -18.73 29.40
C GLU A 744 -39.36 -17.67 29.62
N LEU A 745 -39.14 -16.83 28.62
CA LEU A 745 -38.18 -15.74 28.68
C LEU A 745 -38.93 -14.42 28.81
N LYS A 746 -38.45 -13.55 29.69
CA LYS A 746 -39.02 -12.22 29.89
C LYS A 746 -37.91 -11.16 29.87
N VAL A 747 -38.17 -10.01 29.24
CA VAL A 747 -37.26 -8.87 29.22
C VAL A 747 -38.00 -7.56 29.46
N ALA A 748 -37.31 -6.57 30.03
CA ALA A 748 -37.78 -5.20 30.06
C ALA A 748 -37.16 -4.42 28.89
N VAL A 749 -37.93 -3.55 28.22
CA VAL A 749 -37.42 -2.67 27.14
C VAL A 749 -37.63 -1.21 27.50
N LEU A 750 -36.67 -0.35 27.13
CA LEU A 750 -36.73 1.08 27.42
C LEU A 750 -37.75 1.83 26.55
N LYS A 751 -37.85 1.43 25.29
CA LYS A 751 -38.74 2.01 24.30
C LYS A 751 -39.21 0.92 23.35
N GLU A 752 -40.36 1.16 22.73
CA GLU A 752 -40.82 0.31 21.64
C GLU A 752 -39.99 0.60 20.39
N ASP A 753 -39.38 -0.45 19.84
CA ASP A 753 -38.71 -0.42 18.55
C ASP A 753 -39.20 -1.60 17.72
N LYS A 754 -39.63 -1.31 16.48
CA LYS A 754 -40.28 -2.30 15.62
C LYS A 754 -39.39 -3.52 15.37
N LYS A 755 -38.08 -3.32 15.22
CA LYS A 755 -37.13 -4.41 14.93
C LYS A 755 -37.00 -5.33 16.13
N ILE A 756 -36.81 -4.75 17.32
CA ILE A 756 -36.68 -5.51 18.57
C ILE A 756 -37.99 -6.20 18.94
N ILE A 757 -39.13 -5.51 18.88
CA ILE A 757 -40.43 -6.09 19.22
C ILE A 757 -40.78 -7.25 18.28
N ASN A 758 -40.53 -7.11 16.97
CA ASN A 758 -40.75 -8.20 16.02
C ASN A 758 -39.91 -9.43 16.39
N PHE A 759 -38.63 -9.23 16.71
CA PHE A 759 -37.76 -10.31 17.18
C PHE A 759 -38.30 -10.97 18.45
N LEU A 760 -38.72 -10.21 19.46
CA LEU A 760 -39.24 -10.74 20.72
C LEU A 760 -40.53 -11.56 20.49
N ASN A 761 -41.47 -11.03 19.70
CA ASN A 761 -42.73 -11.70 19.36
C ASN A 761 -42.50 -12.99 18.57
N GLN A 762 -41.66 -12.95 17.52
CA GLN A 762 -41.33 -14.12 16.70
C GLN A 762 -40.72 -15.25 17.53
N ASN A 763 -39.94 -14.91 18.56
CA ASN A 763 -39.25 -15.87 19.42
C ASN A 763 -39.99 -16.17 20.73
N LYS A 764 -41.25 -15.71 20.87
CA LYS A 764 -42.11 -15.92 22.05
C LYS A 764 -41.46 -15.47 23.36
N ILE A 765 -40.77 -14.33 23.32
CA ILE A 765 -40.16 -13.69 24.50
C ILE A 765 -41.13 -12.62 24.99
N SER A 766 -41.65 -12.78 26.20
CA SER A 766 -42.53 -11.77 26.80
C SER A 766 -41.72 -10.51 27.10
N TYR A 767 -42.32 -9.34 26.88
CA TYR A 767 -41.67 -8.08 27.22
C TYR A 767 -42.59 -7.13 27.95
N VAL A 768 -41.99 -6.27 28.77
CA VAL A 768 -42.67 -5.19 29.49
C VAL A 768 -41.87 -3.90 29.33
N LYS A 769 -42.52 -2.75 29.54
CA LYS A 769 -41.81 -1.48 29.60
C LYS A 769 -40.97 -1.44 30.88
N PHE A 770 -39.74 -0.95 30.78
CA PHE A 770 -38.89 -0.76 31.96
C PHE A 770 -39.47 0.30 32.91
N ASP A 771 -39.51 -0.05 34.18
CA ASP A 771 -39.69 0.85 35.32
C ASP A 771 -38.67 0.46 36.41
N LYS A 772 -38.38 1.37 37.34
CA LYS A 772 -37.36 1.17 38.40
C LYS A 772 -37.75 0.13 39.47
N GLU A 773 -39.03 -0.28 39.50
CA GLU A 773 -39.60 -1.18 40.51
C GLU A 773 -39.74 -2.62 39.99
N ILE A 774 -39.43 -2.85 38.72
CA ILE A 774 -39.47 -4.14 38.07
C ILE A 774 -38.62 -5.18 38.82
N SER A 775 -39.07 -6.44 38.77
CA SER A 775 -38.33 -7.55 39.37
C SER A 775 -36.89 -7.61 38.85
N LYS A 776 -35.93 -7.73 39.78
CA LYS A 776 -34.49 -7.82 39.51
C LYS A 776 -34.11 -9.04 38.65
N ASN A 777 -34.97 -10.06 38.62
CA ASN A 777 -34.81 -11.25 37.79
C ASN A 777 -35.15 -11.02 36.31
N ILE A 778 -35.80 -9.91 35.97
CA ILE A 778 -36.12 -9.55 34.58
C ILE A 778 -34.99 -8.66 34.05
N PRO A 779 -34.18 -9.13 33.10
CA PRO A 779 -33.11 -8.30 32.54
C PRO A 779 -33.68 -7.18 31.67
N VAL A 780 -33.02 -6.02 31.71
CA VAL A 780 -33.36 -4.85 30.90
C VAL A 780 -32.55 -4.90 29.61
N LEU A 781 -33.22 -4.87 28.45
CA LEU A 781 -32.61 -4.81 27.13
C LEU A 781 -32.50 -3.35 26.67
N ILE A 782 -31.27 -2.89 26.46
CA ILE A 782 -30.93 -1.52 26.06
C ILE A 782 -30.41 -1.49 24.63
N PHE A 783 -31.00 -0.61 23.84
CA PHE A 783 -30.61 -0.33 22.47
C PHE A 783 -30.98 1.10 22.06
N ASP A 784 -30.19 1.68 21.16
CA ASP A 784 -30.56 2.94 20.51
C ASP A 784 -29.92 3.08 19.12
N ASN A 785 -30.69 3.36 18.08
CA ASN A 785 -30.16 3.55 16.72
C ASN A 785 -29.20 4.74 16.63
N LYS A 786 -29.32 5.72 17.53
CA LYS A 786 -28.40 6.87 17.63
C LYS A 786 -27.01 6.51 18.14
N LEU A 787 -26.85 5.36 18.78
CA LEU A 787 -25.57 4.86 19.30
C LEU A 787 -24.80 4.00 18.29
N ILE A 788 -25.28 3.89 17.05
CA ILE A 788 -24.56 3.21 15.96
C ILE A 788 -23.40 4.10 15.54
N ASP A 789 -22.18 3.58 15.70
CA ASP A 789 -20.96 4.29 15.30
C ASP A 789 -20.95 4.49 13.77
N LYS A 790 -20.92 5.76 13.31
CA LYS A 790 -20.81 6.08 11.89
C LYS A 790 -19.36 6.16 11.46
N SER A 791 -19.06 5.82 10.22
CA SER A 791 -17.73 6.03 9.63
C SER A 791 -17.71 7.30 8.79
N SER A 792 -16.64 8.09 8.91
CA SER A 792 -16.35 9.22 8.01
C SER A 792 -16.02 8.72 6.61
N LYS A 793 -15.92 9.66 5.66
CA LYS A 793 -15.39 9.37 4.32
C LYS A 793 -13.99 8.75 4.36
N ASP A 794 -13.25 8.92 5.47
CA ASP A 794 -11.87 8.46 5.68
C ASP A 794 -11.79 7.21 6.56
N GLY A 795 -12.92 6.58 6.89
CA GLY A 795 -12.97 5.39 7.73
C GLY A 795 -12.76 5.64 9.23
N ASN A 796 -12.75 6.90 9.69
CA ASN A 796 -12.72 7.25 11.12
C ASN A 796 -14.12 7.17 11.72
N ILE A 797 -14.24 6.93 13.03
CA ILE A 797 -15.55 6.99 13.71
C ILE A 797 -15.99 8.45 13.83
N ILE A 798 -17.24 8.75 13.45
CA ILE A 798 -17.90 10.03 13.69
C ILE A 798 -18.87 9.84 14.84
N ALA A 799 -18.70 10.63 15.90
CA ALA A 799 -19.74 10.84 16.89
C ALA A 799 -20.79 11.77 16.27
N GLU A 800 -22.01 11.28 16.04
CA GLU A 800 -23.14 12.20 15.88
C GLU A 800 -23.45 12.77 17.26
N SER A 801 -22.96 13.98 17.54
CA SER A 801 -23.28 14.66 18.79
C SER A 801 -24.78 14.89 18.90
N SER A 802 -25.40 14.17 19.84
CA SER A 802 -26.21 14.79 20.89
C SER A 802 -26.23 13.89 22.12
N SER A 803 -25.10 13.88 22.85
CA SER A 803 -25.09 13.48 24.27
C SER A 803 -25.95 14.41 25.14
N ASN A 804 -26.47 15.51 24.59
CA ASN A 804 -27.51 16.34 25.22
C ASN A 804 -28.93 15.75 25.13
N ASN A 805 -29.10 14.46 24.90
CA ASN A 805 -30.41 13.84 25.16
C ASN A 805 -30.53 13.56 26.66
N SER A 806 -30.85 14.61 27.43
CA SER A 806 -31.00 14.56 28.89
C SER A 806 -31.89 13.40 29.36
N ILE A 807 -32.87 13.04 28.53
CA ILE A 807 -33.78 11.91 28.75
C ILE A 807 -33.03 10.57 28.70
N PHE A 808 -32.21 10.33 27.67
CA PHE A 808 -31.44 9.08 27.56
C PHE A 808 -30.44 8.93 28.71
N ASN A 809 -29.72 10.01 29.04
CA ASN A 809 -28.76 9.98 30.14
C ASN A 809 -29.46 9.74 31.49
N ARG A 810 -30.64 10.34 31.71
CA ARG A 810 -31.47 10.07 32.88
C ARG A 810 -31.89 8.60 32.94
N THR A 811 -32.38 8.03 31.84
CA THR A 811 -32.77 6.62 31.79
C THR A 811 -31.58 5.68 32.03
N VAL A 812 -30.40 5.98 31.48
CA VAL A 812 -29.18 5.21 31.78
C VAL A 812 -28.81 5.30 33.26
N LYS A 813 -28.99 6.46 33.90
CA LYS A 813 -28.79 6.61 35.36
C LYS A 813 -29.76 5.72 36.16
N GLU A 814 -31.04 5.72 35.80
CA GLU A 814 -32.06 4.85 36.44
C GLU A 814 -31.71 3.36 36.27
N ILE A 815 -31.20 2.95 35.11
CA ILE A 815 -30.70 1.58 34.88
C ILE A 815 -29.48 1.28 35.74
N ASN A 816 -28.53 2.21 35.85
CA ASN A 816 -27.37 2.04 36.71
C ASN A 816 -27.83 1.79 38.15
N GLU A 817 -28.76 2.60 38.68
CA GLU A 817 -29.34 2.40 40.01
C GLU A 817 -30.01 1.02 40.15
N PHE A 818 -30.82 0.60 39.18
CA PHE A 818 -31.45 -0.73 39.15
C PHE A 818 -30.41 -1.88 39.17
N VAL A 819 -29.36 -1.79 38.36
CA VAL A 819 -28.28 -2.79 38.35
C VAL A 819 -27.56 -2.79 39.70
N SER A 820 -27.29 -1.62 40.29
CA SER A 820 -26.55 -1.51 41.54
C SER A 820 -27.19 -2.27 42.70
N ILE A 821 -28.52 -2.41 42.68
CA ILE A 821 -29.31 -3.13 43.69
C ILE A 821 -29.57 -4.60 43.36
N GLY A 822 -28.95 -5.15 42.31
CA GLY A 822 -29.03 -6.58 41.95
C GLY A 822 -29.72 -6.89 40.62
N GLY A 823 -30.13 -5.88 39.86
CA GLY A 823 -30.71 -6.07 38.53
C GLY A 823 -29.69 -6.41 37.45
N ASN A 824 -30.17 -6.81 36.27
CA ASN A 824 -29.34 -7.11 35.10
C ASN A 824 -29.66 -6.18 33.92
N ALA A 825 -28.63 -5.68 33.24
CA ALA A 825 -28.77 -4.84 32.05
C ALA A 825 -28.01 -5.42 30.85
N ILE A 826 -28.61 -5.35 29.66
CA ILE A 826 -28.09 -5.93 28.41
C ILE A 826 -27.99 -4.82 27.36
N TYR A 827 -26.78 -4.31 27.11
CA TYR A 827 -26.50 -3.33 26.06
C TYR A 827 -26.07 -4.04 24.78
N ILE A 828 -26.95 -4.08 23.78
CA ILE A 828 -26.61 -4.66 22.46
C ILE A 828 -25.88 -3.68 21.54
N ASN A 829 -25.94 -2.38 21.86
CA ASN A 829 -25.01 -1.35 21.41
C ASN A 829 -24.77 -0.34 22.53
N THR A 830 -23.53 -0.27 23.01
CA THR A 830 -23.20 0.37 24.29
C THR A 830 -22.87 1.86 24.11
N PRO A 831 -23.48 2.78 24.90
CA PRO A 831 -23.02 4.15 24.98
C PRO A 831 -21.67 4.19 25.70
N ALA A 832 -20.66 4.74 25.05
CA ALA A 832 -19.29 4.74 25.54
C ALA A 832 -18.57 5.97 25.00
N ARG A 833 -17.57 6.44 25.74
CA ARG A 833 -16.68 7.48 25.23
C ARG A 833 -15.87 6.93 24.07
N ILE A 834 -15.55 7.76 23.09
CA ILE A 834 -14.87 7.36 21.86
C ILE A 834 -13.53 8.08 21.79
N ILE A 835 -12.50 7.36 21.33
CA ILE A 835 -11.22 7.97 20.99
C ILE A 835 -11.33 8.57 19.58
N ARG A 836 -11.31 9.90 19.46
CA ARG A 836 -11.50 10.64 18.20
C ARG A 836 -10.32 11.56 17.89
N ARG A 837 -10.08 11.77 16.61
CA ARG A 837 -9.08 12.69 16.07
C ARG A 837 -9.59 14.13 16.04
N THR A 838 -9.28 14.94 17.06
CA THR A 838 -9.83 16.31 17.19
C THR A 838 -8.86 17.38 17.68
N GLY A 839 -7.66 17.05 18.16
CA GLY A 839 -6.69 18.04 18.63
C GLY A 839 -5.77 18.64 17.55
N GLU A 840 -4.97 19.64 17.92
CA GLU A 840 -3.82 20.11 17.13
C GLU A 840 -2.93 18.91 16.73
N ASN A 841 -2.39 18.94 15.52
CA ASN A 841 -1.68 17.79 14.93
C ASN A 841 -2.50 16.51 14.80
N LEU A 842 -3.83 16.64 14.72
CA LEU A 842 -4.76 15.51 14.54
C LEU A 842 -4.53 14.44 15.61
N THR A 843 -4.38 14.87 16.87
CA THR A 843 -4.21 13.97 18.02
C THR A 843 -5.52 13.29 18.39
N PHE A 844 -5.43 12.02 18.82
CA PHE A 844 -6.59 11.29 19.33
C PHE A 844 -6.88 11.67 20.79
N GLN A 845 -8.09 12.16 21.04
CA GLN A 845 -8.62 12.55 22.36
C GLN A 845 -9.85 11.72 22.71
N ILE A 846 -10.10 11.52 24.01
CA ILE A 846 -11.31 10.84 24.49
C ILE A 846 -12.44 11.86 24.54
N GLU A 847 -13.51 11.61 23.79
CA GLU A 847 -14.71 12.45 23.73
C GLU A 847 -15.95 11.70 24.24
N GLY A 848 -16.94 12.46 24.70
CA GLY A 848 -18.22 11.96 25.18
C GLY A 848 -18.33 11.94 26.71
N GLU A 849 -19.56 11.75 27.19
CA GLU A 849 -19.86 11.74 28.62
C GLU A 849 -19.67 10.35 29.24
N LYS A 850 -19.22 10.34 30.50
CA LYS A 850 -19.18 9.14 31.33
C LYS A 850 -20.60 8.84 31.84
N VAL A 851 -21.32 7.98 31.11
CA VAL A 851 -22.71 7.60 31.45
C VAL A 851 -22.84 6.23 32.13
N LEU A 852 -21.79 5.39 32.05
CA LEU A 852 -21.79 4.06 32.67
C LEU A 852 -20.73 3.97 33.80
N PRO A 853 -20.95 3.18 34.85
CA PRO A 853 -20.08 3.16 36.05
C PRO A 853 -18.62 2.78 35.76
N MET A 854 -18.41 1.77 34.90
CA MET A 854 -17.09 1.26 34.50
C MET A 854 -16.40 2.09 33.40
N ASP A 855 -17.10 3.07 32.82
CA ASP A 855 -16.55 4.04 31.87
C ASP A 855 -15.78 3.43 30.66
N PRO A 856 -16.46 2.62 29.83
CA PRO A 856 -15.82 1.96 28.71
C PRO A 856 -15.42 2.98 27.65
N VAL A 857 -14.25 2.77 27.04
CA VAL A 857 -13.73 3.61 25.96
C VAL A 857 -13.64 2.79 24.68
N LYS A 858 -14.37 3.21 23.63
CA LYS A 858 -14.32 2.60 22.30
C LYS A 858 -13.08 3.08 21.55
N ASN A 859 -12.30 2.13 21.04
CA ASN A 859 -11.17 2.37 20.14
C ASN A 859 -11.38 1.66 18.79
N ILE A 860 -10.84 2.20 17.70
CA ILE A 860 -10.94 1.62 16.36
C ILE A 860 -10.23 0.26 16.33
N SER A 861 -10.89 -0.76 15.81
CA SER A 861 -10.36 -2.13 15.79
C SER A 861 -10.67 -2.91 14.50
N GLN A 862 -11.11 -2.25 13.42
CA GLN A 862 -11.34 -2.88 12.11
C GLN A 862 -10.08 -3.50 11.44
N GLY A 863 -8.89 -3.17 11.95
CA GLY A 863 -7.63 -3.83 11.58
C GLY A 863 -6.90 -3.37 10.32
N LEU A 864 -7.44 -2.43 9.51
CA LEU A 864 -6.84 -1.87 8.28
C LEU A 864 -5.56 -2.58 7.80
N TRP A 865 -4.36 -2.12 8.19
CA TRP A 865 -3.07 -2.68 7.76
C TRP A 865 -2.41 -3.66 8.74
N ASP A 866 -2.87 -3.80 9.99
CA ASP A 866 -2.19 -4.65 11.00
C ASP A 866 -2.83 -6.03 11.17
N GLY A 867 -4.09 -6.14 10.77
CA GLY A 867 -4.93 -7.30 11.00
C GLY A 867 -5.37 -7.40 12.45
N ILE A 868 -6.65 -7.25 12.71
CA ILE A 868 -7.22 -7.37 14.06
C ILE A 868 -8.20 -8.54 14.07
N LEU A 869 -8.02 -9.44 15.03
CA LEU A 869 -8.91 -10.59 15.22
C LEU A 869 -9.79 -10.35 16.43
N HIS A 870 -11.10 -10.44 16.21
CA HIS A 870 -12.10 -10.49 17.26
C HIS A 870 -12.48 -11.95 17.44
N ILE A 871 -12.20 -12.53 18.60
CA ILE A 871 -12.29 -13.97 18.82
C ILE A 871 -13.28 -14.25 19.92
N ASN A 872 -14.30 -15.05 19.61
CA ASN A 872 -15.24 -15.51 20.64
C ASN A 872 -14.64 -16.68 21.43
N LYS A 873 -15.00 -16.78 22.71
CA LYS A 873 -14.70 -17.95 23.54
C LYS A 873 -15.92 -18.87 23.68
N LYS A 874 -15.69 -20.11 24.12
CA LYS A 874 -16.77 -21.00 24.54
C LYS A 874 -17.57 -20.38 25.69
N HIS A 875 -18.83 -20.01 25.43
CA HIS A 875 -19.74 -19.41 26.40
C HIS A 875 -21.20 -19.73 26.02
N PRO A 876 -22.17 -19.83 26.97
CA PRO A 876 -23.59 -20.06 26.67
C PRO A 876 -24.19 -19.10 25.63
N ILE A 877 -23.70 -17.86 25.56
CA ILE A 877 -24.11 -16.86 24.55
C ILE A 877 -23.85 -17.34 23.11
N PHE A 878 -22.80 -18.14 22.88
CA PHE A 878 -22.48 -18.72 21.58
C PHE A 878 -23.02 -20.15 21.41
N LYS A 879 -23.99 -20.58 22.22
CA LYS A 879 -24.56 -21.93 22.13
C LYS A 879 -25.10 -22.22 20.73
N GLY A 880 -24.62 -23.32 20.14
CA GLY A 880 -25.01 -23.74 18.79
C GLY A 880 -24.42 -22.87 17.68
N LEU A 881 -23.35 -22.14 17.97
CA LEU A 881 -22.52 -21.41 17.02
C LEU A 881 -21.04 -21.82 17.23
N PRO A 882 -20.17 -21.72 16.21
CA PRO A 882 -18.76 -22.05 16.34
C PRO A 882 -18.05 -21.10 17.32
N VAL A 883 -17.17 -21.63 18.17
CA VAL A 883 -16.42 -20.87 19.19
C VAL A 883 -14.91 -21.01 19.02
N ASN A 884 -14.15 -20.10 19.61
CA ASN A 884 -12.69 -20.01 19.47
C ASN A 884 -12.28 -19.72 18.02
N ILE A 885 -13.11 -18.97 17.29
CA ILE A 885 -12.86 -18.57 15.90
C ILE A 885 -12.98 -17.06 15.75
N PRO A 886 -12.37 -16.45 14.72
CA PRO A 886 -12.53 -15.03 14.49
C PRO A 886 -13.98 -14.71 14.06
N LEU A 887 -14.46 -13.50 14.39
CA LEU A 887 -15.76 -12.98 13.96
C LEU A 887 -15.73 -12.54 12.49
N THR A 888 -15.39 -13.49 11.64
CA THR A 888 -15.40 -13.44 10.18
C THR A 888 -16.30 -14.57 9.65
N ASP A 889 -16.42 -14.72 8.34
CA ASP A 889 -17.25 -15.76 7.70
C ASP A 889 -18.69 -15.78 8.25
N LEU A 890 -19.06 -16.79 9.05
CA LEU A 890 -20.38 -16.91 9.68
C LEU A 890 -20.79 -15.64 10.43
N TYR A 891 -19.83 -14.94 11.02
CA TYR A 891 -20.06 -13.75 11.84
C TYR A 891 -19.87 -12.43 11.06
N GLU A 892 -19.68 -12.46 9.73
CA GLU A 892 -19.19 -11.32 8.95
C GLU A 892 -20.03 -10.03 9.09
N ASN A 893 -21.34 -10.16 9.33
CA ASN A 893 -22.26 -9.03 9.45
C ASN A 893 -22.28 -8.40 10.85
N ILE A 894 -22.01 -9.19 11.90
CA ILE A 894 -22.00 -8.72 13.29
C ILE A 894 -20.60 -8.32 13.77
N GLY A 895 -19.57 -8.58 12.95
CA GLY A 895 -18.18 -8.26 13.25
C GLY A 895 -18.01 -6.79 13.64
N PRO A 896 -17.36 -6.51 14.78
CA PRO A 896 -17.20 -5.16 15.29
C PRO A 896 -16.20 -4.36 14.42
N THR A 897 -16.33 -3.03 14.47
CA THR A 897 -15.33 -2.10 13.91
C THR A 897 -14.63 -1.28 14.99
N VAL A 898 -15.10 -1.42 16.24
CA VAL A 898 -14.61 -0.79 17.44
C VAL A 898 -14.66 -1.78 18.60
N SER A 899 -13.76 -1.63 19.57
CA SER A 899 -13.68 -2.49 20.74
C SER A 899 -13.51 -1.65 22.00
N PHE A 900 -13.99 -2.15 23.13
CA PHE A 900 -13.68 -1.52 24.41
C PHE A 900 -12.22 -1.79 24.76
N ARG A 901 -11.44 -0.72 24.92
CA ARG A 901 -10.03 -0.81 25.33
C ARG A 901 -9.96 -1.06 26.84
N ASP A 902 -9.18 -2.08 27.24
CA ASP A 902 -8.88 -2.40 28.65
C ASP A 902 -10.10 -2.54 29.59
N LEU A 903 -11.25 -2.97 29.06
CA LEU A 903 -12.47 -3.21 29.84
C LEU A 903 -12.26 -4.38 30.83
N LYS A 904 -12.50 -4.11 32.11
CA LYS A 904 -12.45 -5.10 33.19
C LYS A 904 -13.80 -5.81 33.30
N GLY A 905 -13.80 -7.12 33.13
CA GLY A 905 -14.98 -7.97 33.26
C GLY A 905 -14.74 -9.36 32.71
N GLU A 906 -15.80 -10.16 32.67
CA GLU A 906 -15.79 -11.42 31.93
C GLU A 906 -15.87 -11.13 30.42
N ASN A 907 -14.71 -11.00 29.79
CA ASN A 907 -14.62 -10.76 28.35
C ASN A 907 -14.91 -12.06 27.57
N ILE A 908 -15.91 -12.02 26.68
CA ILE A 908 -16.44 -13.17 25.93
C ILE A 908 -15.97 -13.14 24.48
N VAL A 909 -15.95 -11.96 23.88
CA VAL A 909 -15.31 -11.70 22.59
C VAL A 909 -14.12 -10.79 22.84
N GLN A 910 -12.92 -11.26 22.50
CA GLN A 910 -11.67 -10.59 22.83
C GLN A 910 -10.90 -10.23 21.57
N THR A 911 -10.14 -9.14 21.65
CA THR A 911 -9.30 -8.68 20.55
C THR A 911 -7.92 -8.28 21.04
N ILE A 912 -6.94 -8.44 20.16
CA ILE A 912 -5.59 -7.87 20.29
C ILE A 912 -5.43 -6.92 19.11
N ALA A 913 -5.15 -5.66 19.41
CA ALA A 913 -5.14 -4.56 18.47
C ALA A 913 -3.92 -3.66 18.70
N PHE A 914 -3.75 -2.69 17.81
CA PHE A 914 -2.56 -1.85 17.72
C PHE A 914 -2.99 -0.40 17.55
N ASP A 915 -2.32 0.51 18.23
CA ASP A 915 -2.45 1.92 17.92
C ASP A 915 -1.72 2.19 16.59
N ARG A 916 -2.46 2.51 15.52
CA ARG A 916 -1.85 2.74 14.18
C ARG A 916 -0.95 3.96 14.13
N ILE A 917 -1.23 4.92 15.01
CA ILE A 917 -0.52 6.17 15.12
C ILE A 917 0.04 6.21 16.54
N PRO A 918 1.38 6.26 16.72
CA PRO A 918 1.98 6.34 18.05
C PRO A 918 1.42 7.51 18.86
N ASN A 919 0.92 7.22 20.07
CA ASN A 919 0.25 8.17 20.97
C ASN A 919 -0.90 8.93 20.30
N GLY A 920 -1.44 8.40 19.21
CA GLY A 920 -2.43 9.07 18.40
C GLY A 920 -1.97 10.36 17.71
N ASN A 921 -0.67 10.67 17.67
CA ASN A 921 -0.15 11.89 17.02
C ASN A 921 0.26 11.62 15.58
N ILE A 922 -0.42 12.23 14.59
CA ILE A 922 -0.16 11.93 13.17
C ILE A 922 1.25 12.32 12.71
N MET A 923 1.91 13.26 13.40
CA MET A 923 3.31 13.63 13.13
C MET A 923 4.25 12.47 13.44
N LYS A 924 3.82 11.51 14.26
CA LYS A 924 4.54 10.26 14.54
C LYS A 924 4.20 9.13 13.55
N ARG A 925 3.33 9.36 12.56
CA ARG A 925 3.06 8.42 11.47
C ARG A 925 4.19 8.50 10.44
N ASN A 926 5.35 7.99 10.83
CA ASN A 926 6.61 8.04 10.09
C ASN A 926 7.41 6.75 10.34
N TYR A 927 8.73 6.81 10.13
CA TYR A 927 9.62 5.66 10.23
C TYR A 927 9.70 5.00 11.61
N ILE A 928 9.23 5.67 12.68
CA ILE A 928 9.10 5.12 14.04
C ILE A 928 8.17 3.88 14.05
N GLY A 929 7.25 3.80 13.10
CA GLY A 929 6.29 2.71 12.94
C GLY A 929 5.00 2.94 13.73
N SER A 930 4.26 1.87 13.96
CA SER A 930 2.98 1.90 14.67
C SER A 930 3.16 1.93 16.21
N GLY A 931 2.11 2.33 16.92
CA GLY A 931 2.04 2.48 18.37
C GLY A 931 1.89 1.16 19.14
N ASP A 932 1.38 1.25 20.37
CA ASP A 932 1.38 0.13 21.32
C ASP A 932 0.36 -0.96 20.97
N VAL A 933 0.69 -2.20 21.35
CA VAL A 933 -0.25 -3.32 21.37
C VAL A 933 -1.18 -3.18 22.57
N TRP A 934 -2.48 -3.26 22.35
CA TRP A 934 -3.50 -3.25 23.40
C TRP A 934 -4.48 -4.41 23.23
N SER A 935 -5.12 -4.78 24.34
CA SER A 935 -6.16 -5.80 24.38
C SER A 935 -7.52 -5.14 24.59
N GLY A 936 -8.55 -5.64 23.93
CA GLY A 936 -9.90 -5.15 24.10
C GLY A 936 -10.95 -6.25 24.14
N SER A 937 -12.19 -5.84 24.33
CA SER A 937 -13.35 -6.73 24.26
C SER A 937 -14.50 -6.11 23.49
N ASP A 938 -15.21 -6.97 22.76
CA ASP A 938 -16.38 -6.60 21.96
C ASP A 938 -17.70 -7.09 22.57
N LEU A 939 -17.60 -7.97 23.58
CA LEU A 939 -18.71 -8.51 24.33
C LEU A 939 -18.22 -8.92 25.71
N SER A 940 -18.68 -8.23 26.76
CA SER A 940 -18.26 -8.47 28.14
C SER A 940 -19.43 -8.48 29.09
N ILE A 941 -19.31 -9.27 30.16
CA ILE A 941 -20.17 -9.13 31.34
C ILE A 941 -19.35 -8.43 32.43
N VAL A 942 -19.86 -7.31 32.94
CA VAL A 942 -19.23 -6.55 34.02
C VAL A 942 -20.13 -6.54 35.23
N ASP A 943 -19.54 -6.62 36.41
CA ASP A 943 -20.28 -6.51 37.67
C ASP A 943 -20.41 -5.02 38.05
N TYR A 944 -21.56 -4.64 38.58
CA TYR A 944 -21.77 -3.32 39.18
C TYR A 944 -22.55 -3.46 40.49
N ASN A 945 -21.84 -3.31 41.61
CA ASN A 945 -22.31 -3.63 42.95
C ASN A 945 -22.91 -5.04 43.00
N ASN A 946 -24.22 -5.16 43.19
CA ASN A 946 -24.90 -6.45 43.33
C ASN A 946 -25.42 -7.04 42.01
N GLY A 947 -25.38 -6.28 40.92
CA GLY A 947 -25.94 -6.68 39.62
C GLY A 947 -24.90 -6.79 38.52
N LYS A 948 -25.36 -7.07 37.30
CA LYS A 948 -24.50 -7.30 36.13
C LYS A 948 -24.95 -6.50 34.91
N MET A 949 -23.98 -6.12 34.09
CA MET A 949 -24.21 -5.47 32.80
C MET A 949 -23.50 -6.24 31.69
N LEU A 950 -24.21 -6.59 30.62
CA LEU A 950 -23.60 -7.04 29.37
C LEU A 950 -23.38 -5.84 28.46
N LEU A 951 -22.16 -5.70 27.95
CA LEU A 951 -21.73 -4.60 27.09
C LEU A 951 -21.26 -5.17 25.76
N SER A 952 -21.76 -4.62 24.66
CA SER A 952 -21.46 -5.07 23.30
C SER A 952 -21.03 -3.92 22.38
N THR A 953 -20.01 -4.18 21.55
CA THR A 953 -19.68 -3.43 20.32
C THR A 953 -19.99 -4.23 19.04
N LEU A 954 -20.52 -5.45 19.18
CA LEU A 954 -21.00 -6.24 18.05
C LEU A 954 -22.15 -5.51 17.35
N LYS A 955 -22.22 -5.64 16.02
CA LYS A 955 -23.26 -5.02 15.20
C LYS A 955 -24.58 -5.81 15.25
N LEU A 956 -25.06 -6.08 16.46
CA LEU A 956 -26.27 -6.87 16.67
C LEU A 956 -27.51 -6.08 16.26
N TYR A 957 -27.64 -4.85 16.76
CA TYR A 957 -28.81 -4.01 16.50
C TYR A 957 -29.05 -3.82 15.00
N GLU A 958 -28.00 -3.61 14.20
CA GLU A 958 -28.10 -3.42 12.76
C GLU A 958 -28.53 -4.68 12.01
N ASN A 959 -28.37 -5.87 12.59
CA ASN A 959 -28.58 -7.15 11.90
C ASN A 959 -29.71 -8.03 12.46
N ILE A 960 -30.35 -7.67 13.57
CA ILE A 960 -31.52 -8.42 14.10
C ILE A 960 -32.63 -8.53 13.03
N GLY A 961 -33.25 -9.70 12.88
CA GLY A 961 -34.26 -9.96 11.85
C GLY A 961 -33.75 -9.94 10.40
N LEU A 962 -32.44 -9.74 10.19
CA LEU A 962 -31.79 -9.75 8.87
C LEU A 962 -30.75 -10.86 8.76
N ASP A 963 -30.06 -11.16 9.87
CA ASP A 963 -29.07 -12.23 9.97
C ASP A 963 -29.39 -13.15 11.17
N PRO A 964 -29.68 -14.45 10.96
CA PRO A 964 -30.04 -15.36 12.03
C PRO A 964 -28.93 -15.56 13.08
N VAL A 965 -27.68 -15.22 12.78
CA VAL A 965 -26.58 -15.27 13.76
C VAL A 965 -26.71 -14.14 14.78
N ALA A 966 -27.12 -12.94 14.36
CA ALA A 966 -27.40 -11.83 15.26
C ALA A 966 -28.56 -12.17 16.20
N ASP A 967 -29.65 -12.71 15.63
CA ASP A 967 -30.83 -13.17 16.35
C ASP A 967 -30.48 -14.24 17.38
N LYS A 968 -29.70 -15.25 16.98
CA LYS A 968 -29.29 -16.34 17.85
C LYS A 968 -28.42 -15.87 19.02
N ILE A 969 -27.52 -14.90 18.79
CA ILE A 969 -26.70 -14.33 19.86
C ILE A 969 -27.58 -13.55 20.84
N LEU A 970 -28.47 -12.67 20.36
CA LEU A 970 -29.38 -11.93 21.23
C LEU A 970 -30.28 -12.87 22.03
N PHE A 971 -30.83 -13.89 21.38
CA PHE A 971 -31.66 -14.91 22.03
C PHE A 971 -30.89 -15.63 23.16
N ASN A 972 -29.66 -16.06 22.88
CA ASN A 972 -28.83 -16.73 23.89
C ASN A 972 -28.42 -15.77 25.03
N ILE A 973 -28.21 -14.48 24.74
CA ILE A 973 -27.96 -13.45 25.76
C ILE A 973 -29.17 -13.32 26.69
N ILE A 974 -30.38 -13.14 26.15
CA ILE A 974 -31.61 -13.03 26.94
C ILE A 974 -31.80 -14.29 27.80
N ASN A 975 -31.62 -15.47 27.20
CA ASN A 975 -31.75 -16.75 27.90
C ASN A 975 -30.72 -16.94 29.03
N TYR A 976 -29.51 -16.38 28.89
CA TYR A 976 -28.46 -16.46 29.89
C TYR A 976 -28.74 -15.59 31.13
N PHE A 977 -29.41 -14.44 30.95
CA PHE A 977 -29.75 -13.51 32.03
C PHE A 977 -31.15 -13.70 32.64
N ASN A 978 -31.96 -14.60 32.05
CA ASN A 978 -33.22 -15.09 32.60
C ASN A 978 -33.00 -16.34 33.45
#